data_AF-A0A160DWK7-F1
#
_entry.id   AF-A0A160DWK7-F1
#
_cell.length_a   1.000
_cell.length_b   1.000
_cell.length_c   1.000
_cell.angle_alpha   90.00
_cell.angle_beta   90.00
_cell.angle_gamma   90.00
#
_symmetry.space_group_name_H-M   'P 1'
#
loop_
_entity.id
_entity.type
_entity.pdbx_description
1 polymer ?
#
loop_
_entity_poly.entity_id
_entity_poly.type
_entity_poly.pdbx_seq_one_letter_code
_entity_poly.pdbx_strand_id
1 'polypeptide(L)'
;MKYTVSARIGALRLTVSSLLLGLLAGGAGAQVATVPVAGIADRTPRTIALTHARLVVRPGTVVEDGTLLVRDGVIVAAGRKVSIPAGTAVTDLGGRSVFAGFVDAGSDYGQPPPPPVRTEAPGRVAAPAEAAAGAGHWNRRVKAEHRVADTFKPDGSRATALRGNGFTSVLSTPKQGIFRGQAALVTTADSGRPNEILVAADAAQQVAFEQARGSDDYPTSLMGAIALIRQTFLDAQWQQQRSAWQDKHRQAERIEANAALDALAAPLAGRQPVIFATEDELDYQRALALADEFKLRPILAGNGREYRMATALKAAGVPVIVPLKTNDAPVVEDPDQALDVSLSELEHWEWAPYNARVLAEAGVTFALTAGSLKKPDEFWPALRKAVEKGLDEDAALAALTTHPAKMLGLDDRIGTLEPGRRADFIVADADLFRSDKARVRETWVGGRRYEVAAGATDTRGTWSLAWTGTQGPAQLEITGETGDPVIKAGATTIPATVAKDQMLLYPPGSLLGRSEERVTVVATIDGDRLQGRAPLPGGGEAVVTGHRTQASPRAADAAKPRPTLPAPALRYPAGEFGRAGLPAQPRAVIVRGATIWTQGPQGRLEQADLLVEKGRIAAVGQGLKAPADAVEIDGRGKHVSPGIIDAHSHIAIARGVNEGSHAVTSEVRIGDVLDPTDITIYRQLGGGVTSAQLLHGSANPIGGQSQVIKLRWGSDAAGLRFAGVTPTIKFALGENVKQSNWGSEFTSRYPQTRMGVPEIMLDQFLAARGYAARLREKGGAPVRRDLRLEALVQVLAGERIVHIHSYRQDEILAFARIAQRLKFVPVFQHILEGYKVADVLADLGAGASTFSDWWAYKMEVVDAIPYNGALMAAQDVVVSFNSDDGEMARRLNTEAAKAIKYGGLAETAALDLVTRNPARQLRIDGRVGSLEAGKDADFVIWSDSPLSTLAYAEQTWIDGRRYFDRTEDRAEQARIEAERTRLIAAVLPERVKALAKKGDKVPKKDAAGEPAPVPPENEIDIHALDRIRPIYHDGESIHLCSGLEAH
;
A
#
# COMPACT_ATOMS: atom_id res chain seq x y z
N MET A 1 21.81 8.79 -52.26
CA MET A 1 22.78 7.81 -52.82
C MET A 1 22.84 6.66 -51.82
N LYS A 2 22.10 5.55 -51.90
CA LYS A 2 22.00 4.45 -52.90
C LYS A 2 23.26 3.54 -52.96
N TYR A 3 23.05 2.26 -52.58
CA TYR A 3 23.81 1.00 -52.80
C TYR A 3 25.03 0.73 -51.88
N THR A 4 25.13 -0.29 -50.99
CA THR A 4 24.79 -1.75 -50.89
C THR A 4 25.82 -2.71 -51.53
N VAL A 5 26.10 -3.82 -50.82
CA VAL A 5 26.63 -5.17 -51.21
C VAL A 5 28.10 -5.45 -50.77
N SER A 6 28.36 -6.28 -49.73
CA SER A 6 28.46 -7.78 -49.64
C SER A 6 29.78 -8.32 -50.24
N ALA A 7 30.52 -9.35 -49.79
CA ALA A 7 30.52 -10.30 -48.67
C ALA A 7 31.86 -11.08 -48.65
N ARG A 8 32.25 -11.54 -47.45
CA ARG A 8 32.94 -12.81 -47.05
C ARG A 8 34.25 -13.31 -47.73
N ILE A 9 35.03 -13.94 -46.82
CA ILE A 9 36.09 -14.98 -46.92
C ILE A 9 37.50 -14.41 -46.68
N GLY A 10 38.30 -14.87 -45.72
CA GLY A 10 38.17 -16.05 -44.86
C GLY A 10 39.22 -16.10 -43.75
N ALA A 11 39.02 -17.09 -42.90
CA ALA A 11 39.77 -17.44 -41.71
C ALA A 11 41.29 -17.51 -41.91
N LEU A 12 42.06 -16.93 -40.99
CA LEU A 12 43.14 -17.57 -40.22
C LEU A 12 43.81 -16.51 -39.34
N ARG A 13 43.83 -16.71 -38.02
CA ARG A 13 44.70 -16.14 -36.96
C ARG A 13 43.89 -15.80 -35.70
N LEU A 14 43.53 -16.85 -34.98
CA LEU A 14 43.14 -16.74 -33.58
C LEU A 14 43.62 -18.01 -32.87
N THR A 15 44.93 -18.07 -32.69
CA THR A 15 45.59 -19.00 -31.78
C THR A 15 46.87 -18.31 -31.32
N VAL A 16 47.10 -18.34 -30.00
CA VAL A 16 48.23 -17.75 -29.26
C VAL A 16 48.08 -16.27 -28.88
N SER A 17 47.18 -15.99 -27.94
CA SER A 17 47.33 -14.92 -26.92
C SER A 17 46.43 -15.16 -25.70
N SER A 18 46.35 -16.42 -25.25
CA SER A 18 45.53 -16.85 -24.10
C SER A 18 46.36 -17.29 -22.89
N LEU A 19 47.66 -17.00 -22.86
CA LEU A 19 48.51 -17.18 -21.67
C LEU A 19 49.15 -15.84 -21.33
N LEU A 20 49.10 -15.47 -20.04
CA LEU A 20 49.62 -14.24 -19.42
C LEU A 20 48.71 -13.00 -19.35
N LEU A 21 47.44 -13.16 -18.99
CA LEU A 21 46.69 -12.07 -18.31
C LEU A 21 45.83 -12.57 -17.13
N GLY A 22 46.24 -13.66 -16.50
CA GLY A 22 45.60 -14.19 -15.29
C GLY A 22 46.49 -13.98 -14.07
N LEU A 23 46.60 -12.73 -13.57
CA LEU A 23 47.15 -12.45 -12.23
C LEU A 23 46.87 -11.03 -11.69
N LEU A 24 45.86 -10.33 -12.22
CA LEU A 24 45.31 -9.12 -11.59
C LEU A 24 43.79 -9.27 -11.44
N ALA A 25 43.37 -10.34 -10.76
CA ALA A 25 42.08 -10.34 -10.10
C ALA A 25 42.22 -9.43 -8.87
N GLY A 26 41.71 -8.19 -8.98
CA GLY A 26 41.54 -7.32 -7.83
C GLY A 26 40.80 -8.09 -6.73
N GLY A 27 41.42 -8.17 -5.55
CA GLY A 27 40.95 -8.98 -4.45
C GLY A 27 39.56 -8.55 -4.00
N ALA A 28 38.53 -9.30 -4.40
CA ALA A 28 37.32 -9.43 -3.63
C ALA A 28 37.67 -10.28 -2.41
N GLY A 29 38.16 -9.65 -1.35
CA GLY A 29 38.47 -10.32 -0.10
C GLY A 29 37.20 -10.63 0.69
N ALA A 30 37.17 -11.81 1.32
CA ALA A 30 36.35 -12.04 2.51
C ALA A 30 36.48 -10.85 3.48
N GLN A 31 35.48 -10.66 4.33
CA GLN A 31 35.57 -9.65 5.38
C GLN A 31 36.79 -9.93 6.29
N VAL A 32 37.74 -9.01 6.31
CA VAL A 32 38.91 -9.08 7.19
C VAL A 32 38.53 -8.49 8.54
N ALA A 33 38.64 -9.28 9.61
CA ALA A 33 38.40 -8.80 10.96
C ALA A 33 39.52 -7.82 11.37
N THR A 34 39.15 -6.68 11.94
CA THR A 34 40.08 -5.71 12.53
C THR A 34 40.45 -6.05 13.98
N VAL A 35 39.78 -7.05 14.57
CA VAL A 35 40.08 -7.51 15.92
C VAL A 35 41.41 -8.27 15.92
N PRO A 36 42.37 -7.89 16.77
CA PRO A 36 43.64 -8.60 16.88
C PRO A 36 43.40 -10.09 17.15
N VAL A 37 44.10 -10.96 16.40
CA VAL A 37 44.07 -12.39 16.68
C VAL A 37 44.86 -12.65 17.96
N ALA A 38 44.17 -13.05 19.03
CA ALA A 38 44.81 -13.57 20.22
C ALA A 38 45.17 -15.05 19.99
N GLY A 39 46.43 -15.33 19.63
CA GLY A 39 46.93 -16.68 19.35
C GLY A 39 47.46 -16.85 17.92
N ILE A 40 47.50 -18.10 17.41
CA ILE A 40 47.97 -18.40 16.06
C ILE A 40 46.90 -17.97 15.05
N ALA A 41 47.25 -17.08 14.13
CA ALA A 41 46.37 -16.68 13.04
C ALA A 41 46.19 -17.82 12.03
N ASP A 42 44.96 -18.33 11.92
CA ASP A 42 44.57 -19.23 10.83
C ASP A 42 44.46 -18.42 9.53
N ARG A 43 45.45 -18.59 8.66
CA ARG A 43 45.50 -17.99 7.31
C ARG A 43 45.37 -19.03 6.21
N THR A 44 44.82 -20.21 6.53
CA THR A 44 44.62 -21.28 5.56
C THR A 44 43.55 -20.84 4.57
N PRO A 45 43.86 -20.71 3.25
CA PRO A 45 42.85 -20.33 2.27
C PRO A 45 41.70 -21.33 2.28
N ARG A 46 40.47 -20.85 2.48
CA ARG A 46 39.27 -21.70 2.50
C ARG A 46 38.76 -21.82 1.07
N THR A 47 39.39 -22.70 0.29
CA THR A 47 38.96 -22.99 -1.09
C THR A 47 38.11 -24.26 -1.09
N ILE A 48 36.88 -24.15 -1.62
CA ILE A 48 35.90 -25.23 -1.69
C ILE A 48 35.38 -25.32 -3.13
N ALA A 49 35.23 -26.53 -3.66
CA ALA A 49 34.60 -26.79 -4.95
C ALA A 49 33.40 -27.71 -4.76
N LEU A 50 32.23 -27.27 -5.21
CA LEU A 50 31.00 -28.07 -5.23
C LEU A 50 30.80 -28.57 -6.66
N THR A 51 30.97 -29.86 -6.90
CA THR A 51 30.98 -30.49 -8.24
C THR A 51 29.68 -31.23 -8.53
N HIS A 52 29.44 -31.54 -9.81
CA HIS A 52 28.27 -32.27 -10.31
C HIS A 52 26.93 -31.68 -9.85
N ALA A 53 26.85 -30.35 -9.79
CA ALA A 53 25.69 -29.62 -9.32
C ALA A 53 24.86 -29.08 -10.49
N ARG A 54 23.54 -28.98 -10.33
CA ARG A 54 22.71 -28.16 -11.21
C ARG A 54 22.78 -26.71 -10.73
N LEU A 55 23.62 -25.89 -11.36
CA LEU A 55 23.84 -24.51 -10.93
C LEU A 55 22.82 -23.59 -11.58
N VAL A 56 21.92 -23.01 -10.78
CA VAL A 56 21.05 -21.91 -11.22
C VAL A 56 21.78 -20.61 -10.97
N VAL A 57 22.59 -20.21 -11.95
CA VAL A 57 23.52 -19.07 -11.82
C VAL A 57 22.76 -17.77 -11.56
N ARG A 58 21.62 -17.62 -12.26
CA ARG A 58 20.61 -16.57 -12.10
C ARG A 58 19.29 -17.10 -12.67
N PRO A 59 18.14 -16.47 -12.39
CA PRO A 59 16.86 -16.85 -12.99
C PRO A 59 16.97 -17.04 -14.52
N GLY A 60 16.47 -18.16 -15.02
CA GLY A 60 16.50 -18.55 -16.44
C GLY A 60 17.86 -19.00 -16.99
N THR A 61 18.94 -19.01 -16.19
CA THR A 61 20.28 -19.43 -16.63
C THR A 61 20.78 -20.59 -15.78
N VAL A 62 20.81 -21.79 -16.35
CA VAL A 62 21.17 -23.04 -15.66
C VAL A 62 22.40 -23.68 -16.30
N VAL A 63 23.32 -24.14 -15.47
CA VAL A 63 24.45 -25.00 -15.86
C VAL A 63 24.22 -26.38 -15.26
N GLU A 64 23.88 -27.34 -16.11
CA GLU A 64 23.80 -28.74 -15.74
C GLU A 64 25.21 -29.33 -15.57
N ASP A 65 25.38 -30.19 -14.56
CA ASP A 65 26.67 -30.84 -14.22
C ASP A 65 27.80 -29.80 -14.06
N GLY A 66 27.51 -28.74 -13.32
CA GLY A 66 28.39 -27.60 -13.06
C GLY A 66 29.25 -27.78 -11.81
N THR A 67 30.32 -26.99 -11.76
CA THR A 67 31.19 -26.81 -10.59
C THR A 67 31.11 -25.36 -10.10
N LEU A 68 30.87 -25.17 -8.80
CA LEU A 68 30.94 -23.88 -8.12
C LEU A 68 32.21 -23.85 -7.27
N LEU A 69 33.13 -22.93 -7.58
CA LEU A 69 34.39 -22.72 -6.86
C LEU A 69 34.27 -21.48 -5.98
N VAL A 70 34.47 -21.67 -4.68
CA VAL A 70 34.46 -20.63 -3.65
C VAL A 70 35.85 -20.54 -3.04
N ARG A 71 36.34 -19.32 -2.84
CA ARG A 71 37.57 -19.05 -2.10
C ARG A 71 37.31 -17.91 -1.13
N ASP A 72 37.60 -18.15 0.15
CA ASP A 72 37.53 -17.14 1.21
C ASP A 72 36.18 -16.38 1.18
N GLY A 73 35.08 -17.13 1.10
CA GLY A 73 33.73 -16.56 1.12
C GLY A 73 33.29 -15.81 -0.14
N VAL A 74 34.05 -15.89 -1.24
CA VAL A 74 33.74 -15.29 -2.54
C VAL A 74 33.65 -16.34 -3.63
N ILE A 75 32.71 -16.18 -4.55
CA ILE A 75 32.56 -17.04 -5.73
C ILE A 75 33.67 -16.68 -6.72
N VAL A 76 34.50 -17.64 -7.08
CA VAL A 76 35.63 -17.46 -8.03
C VAL A 76 35.23 -17.90 -9.43
N ALA A 77 34.48 -18.99 -9.54
CA ALA A 77 34.02 -19.52 -10.82
C ALA A 77 32.76 -20.36 -10.64
N ALA A 78 31.85 -20.30 -11.62
CA ALA A 78 30.67 -21.16 -11.72
C ALA A 78 30.50 -21.60 -13.17
N GLY A 79 30.51 -22.91 -13.44
CA GLY A 79 30.37 -23.40 -14.80
C GLY A 79 30.73 -24.87 -14.96
N ARG A 80 30.58 -25.40 -16.19
CA ARG A 80 30.80 -26.81 -16.50
C ARG A 80 32.28 -27.21 -16.57
N LYS A 81 33.17 -26.27 -16.88
CA LYS A 81 34.62 -26.50 -17.05
C LYS A 81 35.41 -25.57 -16.13
N VAL A 82 35.30 -25.78 -14.83
CA VAL A 82 36.05 -25.02 -13.81
C VAL A 82 37.30 -25.80 -13.41
N SER A 83 38.47 -25.16 -13.50
CA SER A 83 39.71 -25.73 -12.98
C SER A 83 39.71 -25.65 -11.46
N ILE A 84 39.84 -26.80 -10.79
CA ILE A 84 39.86 -26.91 -9.33
C ILE A 84 41.34 -26.83 -8.88
N PRO A 85 41.75 -25.80 -8.13
CA PRO A 85 43.12 -25.69 -7.63
C PRO A 85 43.48 -26.82 -6.66
N ALA A 86 44.76 -27.23 -6.64
CA ALA A 86 45.26 -28.19 -5.66
C ALA A 86 45.04 -27.69 -4.21
N GLY A 87 44.66 -28.59 -3.30
CA GLY A 87 44.35 -28.25 -1.91
C GLY A 87 42.92 -27.72 -1.68
N THR A 88 42.06 -27.73 -2.71
CA THR A 88 40.63 -27.39 -2.59
C THR A 88 39.86 -28.53 -1.95
N ALA A 89 38.98 -28.23 -0.98
CA ALA A 89 38.02 -29.19 -0.47
C ALA A 89 36.93 -29.42 -1.52
N VAL A 90 36.86 -30.62 -2.10
CA VAL A 90 35.87 -30.96 -3.13
C VAL A 90 34.70 -31.69 -2.49
N THR A 91 33.48 -31.28 -2.81
CA THR A 91 32.24 -31.93 -2.39
C THR A 91 31.37 -32.19 -3.61
N ASP A 92 31.06 -33.45 -3.85
CA ASP A 92 30.14 -33.86 -4.91
C ASP A 92 28.68 -33.65 -4.46
N LEU A 93 27.91 -32.89 -5.22
CA LEU A 93 26.50 -32.62 -4.93
C LEU A 93 25.53 -33.61 -5.59
N GLY A 94 25.99 -34.52 -6.44
CA GLY A 94 25.20 -35.63 -6.99
C GLY A 94 23.96 -35.19 -7.76
N GLY A 95 24.05 -34.08 -8.52
CA GLY A 95 22.95 -33.52 -9.30
C GLY A 95 21.98 -32.62 -8.52
N ARG A 96 22.24 -32.32 -7.24
CA ARG A 96 21.44 -31.35 -6.47
C ARG A 96 21.53 -29.95 -7.08
N SER A 97 20.48 -29.16 -6.88
CA SER A 97 20.42 -27.79 -7.37
C SER A 97 21.10 -26.82 -6.40
N VAL A 98 21.88 -25.90 -6.96
CA VAL A 98 22.48 -24.78 -6.21
C VAL A 98 21.87 -23.49 -6.72
N PHE A 99 21.30 -22.70 -5.82
CA PHE A 99 20.72 -21.39 -6.11
C PHE A 99 21.47 -20.32 -5.33
N ALA A 100 21.48 -19.08 -5.84
CA ALA A 100 21.87 -17.94 -5.01
C ALA A 100 21.00 -17.86 -3.75
N GLY A 101 21.60 -17.43 -2.64
CA GLY A 101 20.91 -17.34 -1.37
C GLY A 101 19.80 -16.29 -1.41
N PHE A 102 18.68 -16.56 -0.74
CA PHE A 102 17.55 -15.64 -0.74
C PHE A 102 17.85 -14.38 0.08
N VAL A 103 17.27 -13.27 -0.35
CA VAL A 103 17.38 -11.94 0.27
C VAL A 103 15.97 -11.46 0.64
N ASP A 104 15.68 -11.35 1.93
CA ASP A 104 14.41 -10.78 2.39
C ASP A 104 14.53 -9.25 2.53
N ALA A 105 13.82 -8.49 1.70
CA ALA A 105 13.83 -7.02 1.74
C ALA A 105 12.84 -6.41 2.75
N GLY A 106 12.00 -7.20 3.43
CA GLY A 106 10.90 -6.72 4.27
C GLY A 106 10.93 -7.20 5.73
N SER A 107 12.10 -7.57 6.26
CA SER A 107 12.24 -8.21 7.57
C SER A 107 12.30 -7.24 8.76
N ASP A 108 11.93 -7.72 9.94
CA ASP A 108 12.16 -7.09 11.25
C ASP A 108 13.22 -7.85 12.09
N TYR A 109 14.00 -8.73 11.44
CA TYR A 109 15.02 -9.54 12.11
C TYR A 109 15.99 -8.66 12.93
N GLY A 110 16.22 -9.00 14.19
CA GLY A 110 17.10 -8.27 15.10
C GLY A 110 16.59 -6.91 15.57
N GLN A 111 15.33 -6.57 15.26
CA GLN A 111 14.64 -5.40 15.80
C GLN A 111 13.89 -5.75 17.08
N PRO A 112 13.77 -4.80 18.04
CA PRO A 112 12.92 -5.01 19.20
C PRO A 112 11.46 -5.22 18.75
N PRO A 113 10.66 -6.01 19.49
CA PRO A 113 9.24 -6.09 19.23
C PRO A 113 8.62 -4.70 19.32
N PRO A 114 7.59 -4.39 18.52
CA PRO A 114 6.87 -3.14 18.67
C PRO A 114 6.34 -3.05 20.12
N PRO A 115 6.39 -1.86 20.75
CA PRO A 115 5.78 -1.67 22.05
C PRO A 115 4.29 -2.04 21.94
N PRO A 116 3.70 -2.59 23.01
CA PRO A 116 2.27 -2.86 23.02
C PRO A 116 1.52 -1.57 22.64
N VAL A 117 0.56 -1.70 21.73
CA VAL A 117 -0.36 -0.61 21.43
C VAL A 117 -1.03 -0.24 22.74
N ARG A 118 -0.65 0.92 23.30
CA ARG A 118 -1.32 1.46 24.46
C ARG A 118 -2.72 1.85 24.00
N THR A 119 -3.71 1.05 24.34
CA THR A 119 -5.10 1.51 24.50
C THR A 119 -5.13 2.38 25.76
N GLU A 120 -4.38 3.49 25.76
CA GLU A 120 -4.67 4.53 26.73
C GLU A 120 -6.02 5.11 26.32
N ALA A 121 -6.91 5.26 27.30
CA ALA A 121 -8.15 5.99 27.11
C ALA A 121 -7.81 7.34 26.43
N PRO A 122 -8.59 7.76 25.42
CA PRO A 122 -8.38 9.08 24.82
C PRO A 122 -8.32 10.12 25.94
N GLY A 123 -7.30 10.98 25.92
CA GLY A 123 -7.27 12.19 26.76
C GLY A 123 -6.28 12.26 27.93
N ARG A 124 -5.29 11.35 28.03
CA ARG A 124 -4.07 11.72 28.78
C ARG A 124 -3.30 12.78 27.99
N VAL A 125 -3.40 14.03 28.46
CA VAL A 125 -2.45 15.10 28.15
C VAL A 125 -1.06 14.55 28.44
N ALA A 126 -0.33 14.14 27.42
CA ALA A 126 1.07 13.87 27.58
C ALA A 126 1.69 15.20 27.99
N ALA A 127 2.29 15.26 29.19
CA ALA A 127 3.26 16.30 29.49
C ALA A 127 4.20 16.40 28.27
N PRO A 128 4.62 17.62 27.84
CA PRO A 128 5.51 17.75 26.68
C PRO A 128 6.63 16.75 26.85
N ALA A 129 6.64 15.75 25.97
CA ALA A 129 7.56 14.63 26.12
C ALA A 129 8.96 15.23 26.18
N GLU A 130 9.76 14.84 27.17
CA GLU A 130 11.16 15.29 27.26
C GLU A 130 11.80 15.17 25.87
N ALA A 131 12.49 16.22 25.44
CA ALA A 131 13.16 16.24 24.15
C ALA A 131 13.96 14.94 24.00
N ALA A 132 13.78 14.26 22.85
CA ALA A 132 14.51 13.03 22.60
C ALA A 132 16.01 13.30 22.82
N ALA A 133 16.68 12.44 23.60
CA ALA A 133 18.07 12.66 23.95
C ALA A 133 18.94 12.81 22.68
N GLY A 134 19.59 13.98 22.51
CA GLY A 134 20.48 14.27 21.38
C GLY A 134 20.00 15.42 20.48
N ALA A 135 20.71 15.64 19.38
CA ALA A 135 20.41 16.69 18.39
C ALA A 135 19.41 16.20 17.32
N GLY A 136 18.28 15.65 17.77
CA GLY A 136 17.25 15.04 16.92
C GLY A 136 16.29 16.05 16.30
N HIS A 137 15.30 15.55 15.55
CA HIS A 137 14.22 16.38 15.02
C HIS A 137 13.26 16.82 16.14
N TRP A 138 12.65 18.01 16.01
CA TRP A 138 11.67 18.52 16.97
C TRP A 138 10.45 17.59 17.13
N ASN A 139 10.11 16.88 16.05
CA ASN A 139 9.06 15.86 16.07
C ASN A 139 9.64 14.47 16.33
N ARG A 140 9.24 13.85 17.45
CA ARG A 140 9.69 12.52 17.90
C ARG A 140 9.41 11.35 16.94
N ARG A 141 8.54 11.54 15.95
CA ARG A 141 8.24 10.55 14.90
C ARG A 141 9.21 10.64 13.72
N VAL A 142 10.08 11.65 13.69
CA VAL A 142 11.14 11.78 12.71
C VAL A 142 12.45 11.32 13.36
N LYS A 143 12.89 10.11 12.99
CA LYS A 143 14.09 9.43 13.51
C LYS A 143 15.01 9.01 12.36
N ALA A 144 15.19 9.89 11.37
CA ALA A 144 15.96 9.58 10.15
C ALA A 144 17.44 9.22 10.44
N GLU A 145 17.98 9.73 11.54
CA GLU A 145 19.31 9.47 12.07
C GLU A 145 19.43 8.12 12.79
N HIS A 146 18.32 7.46 13.12
CA HIS A 146 18.38 6.19 13.84
C HIS A 146 18.92 5.10 12.92
N ARG A 147 20.04 4.47 13.29
CA ARG A 147 20.70 3.45 12.47
C ARG A 147 20.53 2.08 13.09
N VAL A 148 19.93 1.16 12.34
CA VAL A 148 19.84 -0.24 12.76
C VAL A 148 21.23 -0.84 12.99
N ALA A 149 22.21 -0.51 12.17
CA ALA A 149 23.57 -1.03 12.31
C ALA A 149 24.18 -0.79 13.71
N ASP A 150 23.74 0.25 14.42
CA ASP A 150 24.26 0.64 15.74
C ASP A 150 23.50 -0.05 16.89
N THR A 151 22.27 -0.53 16.64
CA THR A 151 21.38 -1.13 17.67
C THR A 151 21.06 -2.60 17.44
N PHE A 152 21.47 -3.16 16.30
CA PHE A 152 21.14 -4.50 15.85
C PHE A 152 21.60 -5.59 16.82
N LYS A 153 20.70 -6.52 17.15
CA LYS A 153 20.98 -7.70 17.97
C LYS A 153 20.71 -9.00 17.21
N PRO A 154 21.74 -9.81 16.89
CA PRO A 154 21.54 -11.10 16.23
C PRO A 154 20.71 -12.05 17.12
N ASP A 155 19.73 -12.71 16.51
CA ASP A 155 18.98 -13.80 17.13
C ASP A 155 19.30 -15.10 16.39
N GLY A 156 20.01 -16.02 17.06
CA GLY A 156 20.45 -17.28 16.46
C GLY A 156 19.30 -18.25 16.13
N SER A 157 18.21 -18.21 16.89
CA SER A 157 17.04 -19.08 16.66
C SER A 157 16.29 -18.64 15.40
N ARG A 158 16.05 -17.32 15.27
CA ARG A 158 15.45 -16.74 14.07
C ARG A 158 16.39 -16.85 12.86
N ALA A 159 17.70 -16.68 13.03
CA ALA A 159 18.68 -16.91 11.95
C ALA A 159 18.63 -18.34 11.43
N THR A 160 18.55 -19.33 12.33
CA THR A 160 18.42 -20.75 11.96
C THR A 160 17.15 -21.00 11.15
N ALA A 161 16.01 -20.44 11.57
CA ALA A 161 14.75 -20.55 10.84
C ALA A 161 14.81 -19.89 9.45
N LEU A 162 15.42 -18.70 9.36
CA LEU A 162 15.64 -17.99 8.09
C LEU A 162 16.53 -18.80 7.14
N ARG A 163 17.66 -19.33 7.65
CA ARG A 163 18.55 -20.22 6.88
C ARG A 163 17.82 -21.47 6.41
N GLY A 164 16.94 -22.04 7.23
CA GLY A 164 16.13 -23.20 6.88
C GLY A 164 15.17 -22.97 5.71
N ASN A 165 14.75 -21.71 5.52
CA ASN A 165 13.95 -21.27 4.38
C ASN A 165 14.80 -20.82 3.18
N GLY A 166 16.13 -20.83 3.31
CA GLY A 166 17.08 -20.44 2.25
C GLY A 166 17.50 -18.96 2.27
N PHE A 167 17.09 -18.19 3.28
CA PHE A 167 17.53 -16.80 3.43
C PHE A 167 18.96 -16.72 3.96
N THR A 168 19.81 -16.05 3.19
CA THR A 168 21.22 -15.79 3.54
C THR A 168 21.44 -14.35 3.99
N SER A 169 20.57 -13.43 3.54
CA SER A 169 20.59 -12.02 3.91
C SER A 169 19.17 -11.50 4.14
N VAL A 170 19.03 -10.55 5.07
CA VAL A 170 17.76 -9.91 5.40
C VAL A 170 17.96 -8.42 5.66
N LEU A 171 17.04 -7.59 5.16
CA LEU A 171 16.99 -6.17 5.44
C LEU A 171 16.28 -5.96 6.79
N SER A 172 17.07 -5.69 7.83
CA SER A 172 16.55 -5.38 9.16
C SER A 172 15.98 -3.96 9.17
N THR A 173 14.67 -3.85 9.28
CA THR A 173 13.92 -2.61 9.07
C THR A 173 13.34 -2.06 10.37
N PRO A 174 13.66 -0.81 10.77
CA PRO A 174 13.01 -0.18 11.92
C PRO A 174 11.51 -0.01 11.67
N LYS A 175 10.69 -0.17 12.70
CA LYS A 175 9.21 -0.26 12.58
C LYS A 175 8.42 0.89 13.17
N GLN A 176 9.07 1.89 13.79
CA GLN A 176 8.38 2.96 14.53
C GLN A 176 8.76 4.34 14.02
N GLY A 177 7.75 5.19 13.85
CA GLY A 177 7.91 6.58 13.40
C GLY A 177 7.52 6.77 11.94
N ILE A 178 7.47 8.05 11.55
CA ILE A 178 7.23 8.50 10.18
C ILE A 178 8.53 8.40 9.38
N PHE A 179 9.64 8.97 9.88
CA PHE A 179 10.97 8.59 9.43
C PHE A 179 11.50 7.58 10.44
N ARG A 180 11.55 6.30 10.06
CA ARG A 180 11.88 5.21 10.98
C ARG A 180 13.39 5.03 11.16
N GLY A 181 14.18 5.58 10.24
CA GLY A 181 15.64 5.53 10.26
C GLY A 181 16.23 4.71 9.13
N GLN A 182 17.52 4.38 9.28
CA GLN A 182 18.36 3.65 8.34
C GLN A 182 18.24 2.14 8.57
N ALA A 183 17.71 1.43 7.58
CA ALA A 183 17.69 -0.03 7.57
C ALA A 183 19.07 -0.61 7.22
N ALA A 184 19.44 -1.72 7.84
CA ALA A 184 20.70 -2.40 7.60
C ALA A 184 20.48 -3.75 6.94
N LEU A 185 21.27 -4.07 5.92
CA LEU A 185 21.31 -5.41 5.35
C LEU A 185 22.31 -6.26 6.14
N VAL A 186 21.83 -7.35 6.73
CA VAL A 186 22.63 -8.29 7.52
C VAL A 186 22.53 -9.70 6.95
N THR A 187 23.56 -10.50 7.16
CA THR A 187 23.55 -11.93 6.85
C THR A 187 22.94 -12.74 7.98
N THR A 188 22.52 -13.96 7.66
CA THR A 188 22.03 -14.94 8.63
C THR A 188 23.15 -15.82 9.18
N ALA A 189 24.43 -15.43 9.11
CA ALA A 189 25.51 -16.23 9.68
C ALA A 189 25.48 -16.24 11.22
N ASP A 190 25.91 -17.35 11.83
CA ASP A 190 26.10 -17.42 13.28
C ASP A 190 27.33 -16.60 13.67
N SER A 191 27.08 -15.43 14.24
CA SER A 191 28.09 -14.58 14.85
C SER A 191 27.55 -13.97 16.14
N GLY A 192 28.39 -13.93 17.18
CA GLY A 192 28.15 -13.13 18.38
C GLY A 192 28.42 -11.64 18.18
N ARG A 193 28.86 -11.23 16.97
CA ARG A 193 29.34 -9.88 16.66
C ARG A 193 28.60 -9.30 15.44
N PRO A 194 27.79 -8.23 15.60
CA PRO A 194 27.06 -7.61 14.49
C PRO A 194 27.97 -7.20 13.32
N ASN A 195 29.21 -6.77 13.59
CA ASN A 195 30.14 -6.34 12.55
C ASN A 195 30.53 -7.46 11.57
N GLU A 196 30.44 -8.75 11.93
CA GLU A 196 30.77 -9.87 11.02
C GLU A 196 29.64 -10.24 10.06
N ILE A 197 28.42 -9.80 10.37
CA ILE A 197 27.23 -10.15 9.60
C ILE A 197 26.65 -8.94 8.85
N LEU A 198 27.14 -7.73 9.12
CA LEU A 198 26.71 -6.52 8.45
C LEU A 198 27.21 -6.47 6.99
N VAL A 199 26.29 -6.40 6.03
CA VAL A 199 26.60 -6.28 4.60
C VAL A 199 26.59 -4.82 4.15
N ALA A 200 25.57 -4.07 4.60
CA ALA A 200 25.41 -2.64 4.36
C ALA A 200 24.74 -1.99 5.58
N ALA A 201 25.38 -0.95 6.14
CA ALA A 201 24.90 -0.27 7.35
C ALA A 201 23.65 0.59 7.09
N ASP A 202 23.66 1.31 5.97
CA ASP A 202 22.66 2.31 5.59
C ASP A 202 22.05 1.93 4.23
N ALA A 203 21.40 0.76 4.17
CA ALA A 203 20.92 0.18 2.91
C ALA A 203 19.71 0.94 2.35
N ALA A 204 18.83 1.47 3.21
CA ALA A 204 17.67 2.25 2.80
C ALA A 204 17.15 3.14 3.95
N GLN A 205 16.66 4.33 3.62
CA GLN A 205 15.89 5.15 4.54
C GLN A 205 14.43 4.66 4.58
N GLN A 206 13.86 4.53 5.77
CA GLN A 206 12.48 4.05 5.96
C GLN A 206 11.54 5.21 6.26
N VAL A 207 10.43 5.28 5.51
CA VAL A 207 9.37 6.27 5.66
C VAL A 207 8.01 5.58 5.76
N ALA A 208 7.12 6.07 6.60
CA ALA A 208 5.78 5.54 6.78
C ALA A 208 4.75 6.66 6.98
N PHE A 209 3.51 6.41 6.57
CA PHE A 209 2.37 7.31 6.78
C PHE A 209 1.73 7.14 8.18
N GLU A 210 2.57 7.01 9.20
CA GLU A 210 2.13 6.69 10.58
C GLU A 210 1.47 7.91 11.26
N GLN A 211 0.40 7.66 12.01
CA GLN A 211 -0.38 8.67 12.73
C GLN A 211 -0.33 8.44 14.25
N ALA A 212 -0.48 9.51 15.03
CA ALA A 212 -0.53 9.47 16.47
C ALA A 212 -1.94 9.26 17.02
N ARG A 213 -2.55 8.11 16.72
CA ARG A 213 -3.92 7.79 17.17
C ARG A 213 -4.03 7.83 18.70
N GLY A 214 -5.02 8.56 19.22
CA GLY A 214 -5.31 8.65 20.65
C GLY A 214 -4.36 9.54 21.48
N SER A 215 -3.56 10.41 20.84
CA SER A 215 -2.67 11.36 21.51
C SER A 215 -2.70 12.74 20.86
N ASP A 216 -2.37 13.80 21.59
CA ASP A 216 -2.20 15.17 21.05
C ASP A 216 -0.89 15.37 20.26
N ASP A 217 -0.10 14.33 20.04
CA ASP A 217 1.17 14.43 19.32
C ASP A 217 0.97 14.60 17.82
N TYR A 218 1.53 15.67 17.24
CA TYR A 218 1.50 15.85 15.80
C TYR A 218 2.31 14.76 15.06
N PRO A 219 1.80 14.18 13.95
CA PRO A 219 0.47 14.38 13.38
C PRO A 219 -0.54 13.30 13.82
N THR A 220 -1.82 13.67 13.91
CA THR A 220 -2.94 12.76 14.19
C THR A 220 -3.69 12.31 12.93
N SER A 221 -3.39 12.89 11.77
CA SER A 221 -4.03 12.58 10.48
C SER A 221 -3.03 12.15 9.41
N LEU A 222 -3.53 11.57 8.31
CA LEU A 222 -2.69 11.18 7.18
C LEU A 222 -2.11 12.40 6.48
N MET A 223 -2.91 13.44 6.31
CA MET A 223 -2.46 14.67 5.67
C MET A 223 -1.40 15.38 6.52
N GLY A 224 -1.48 15.29 7.84
CA GLY A 224 -0.42 15.74 8.75
C GLY A 224 0.86 14.90 8.62
N ALA A 225 0.75 13.58 8.50
CA ALA A 225 1.92 12.72 8.24
C ALA A 225 2.62 13.09 6.92
N ILE A 226 1.86 13.30 5.84
CA ILE A 226 2.39 13.73 4.54
C ILE A 226 2.99 15.14 4.62
N ALA A 227 2.34 16.08 5.32
CA ALA A 227 2.85 17.43 5.51
C ALA A 227 4.17 17.42 6.31
N LEU A 228 4.27 16.60 7.36
CA LEU A 228 5.49 16.42 8.13
C LEU A 228 6.62 15.82 7.27
N ILE A 229 6.33 14.79 6.47
CA ILE A 229 7.31 14.22 5.53
C ILE A 229 7.83 15.31 4.58
N ARG A 230 6.92 16.06 3.96
CA ARG A 230 7.26 17.13 3.02
C ARG A 230 8.08 18.23 3.68
N GLN A 231 7.65 18.72 4.84
CA GLN A 231 8.37 19.76 5.57
C GLN A 231 9.75 19.28 6.02
N THR A 232 9.88 18.03 6.45
CA THR A 232 11.18 17.46 6.87
C THR A 232 12.17 17.40 5.70
N PHE A 233 11.73 16.98 4.52
CA PHE A 233 12.61 16.99 3.33
C PHE A 233 12.98 18.42 2.89
N LEU A 234 12.04 19.37 2.95
CA LEU A 234 12.32 20.79 2.69
C LEU A 234 13.32 21.36 3.70
N ASP A 235 13.19 21.01 4.97
CA ASP A 235 14.08 21.44 6.05
C ASP A 235 15.48 20.85 5.87
N ALA A 236 15.60 19.58 5.46
CA ALA A 236 16.89 18.96 5.14
C ALA A 236 17.58 19.60 3.93
N GLN A 237 16.82 19.94 2.87
CA GLN A 237 17.37 20.69 1.73
C GLN A 237 17.82 22.09 2.14
N TRP A 238 17.01 22.80 2.93
CA TRP A 238 17.35 24.12 3.44
C TRP A 238 18.60 24.07 4.33
N GLN A 239 18.70 23.11 5.25
CA GLN A 239 19.88 22.94 6.11
C GLN A 239 21.15 22.77 5.29
N GLN A 240 21.15 21.94 4.25
CA GLN A 240 22.31 21.78 3.37
C GLN A 240 22.70 23.09 2.68
N GLN A 241 21.73 23.82 2.14
CA GLN A 241 21.97 25.12 1.48
C GLN A 241 22.48 26.17 2.47
N ARG A 242 21.89 26.22 3.65
CA ARG A 242 22.21 27.18 4.71
C ARG A 242 23.58 26.91 5.32
N SER A 243 23.96 25.65 5.55
CA SER A 243 25.30 25.23 5.95
C SER A 243 26.34 25.70 4.93
N ALA A 244 26.14 25.41 3.64
CA ALA A 244 27.05 25.80 2.57
C ALA A 244 27.16 27.33 2.42
N TRP A 245 26.08 28.07 2.67
CA TRP A 245 26.11 29.52 2.73
C TRP A 245 26.89 30.03 3.95
N GLN A 246 26.67 29.43 5.13
CA GLN A 246 27.34 29.82 6.38
C GLN A 246 28.85 29.55 6.32
N ASP A 247 29.27 28.55 5.54
CA ASP A 247 30.68 28.31 5.27
C ASP A 247 31.43 29.50 4.68
N LYS A 248 30.70 30.33 3.93
CA LYS A 248 31.20 31.56 3.32
C LYS A 248 30.93 32.80 4.17
N HIS A 249 30.12 32.68 5.23
CA HIS A 249 29.64 33.79 6.06
C HIS A 249 29.77 33.44 7.56
N ARG A 250 31.01 33.22 8.02
CA ARG A 250 31.32 32.74 9.38
C ARG A 250 30.81 33.64 10.51
N GLN A 251 30.56 34.93 10.23
CA GLN A 251 30.06 35.91 11.18
C GLN A 251 28.52 35.94 11.29
N ALA A 252 27.81 35.20 10.42
CA ALA A 252 26.36 35.15 10.44
C ALA A 252 25.83 34.21 11.52
N GLU A 253 24.55 34.37 11.85
CA GLU A 253 23.83 33.50 12.78
C GLU A 253 23.97 32.03 12.39
N ARG A 254 24.37 31.21 13.38
CA ARG A 254 24.62 29.79 13.20
C ARG A 254 23.33 29.00 13.20
N ILE A 255 23.24 28.03 12.30
CA ILE A 255 22.14 27.07 12.33
C ILE A 255 22.27 26.08 13.49
N GLU A 256 21.13 25.66 14.00
CA GLU A 256 21.02 24.49 14.88
C GLU A 256 21.56 23.25 14.17
N ALA A 257 22.28 22.40 14.91
CA ALA A 257 22.70 21.10 14.39
C ALA A 257 21.52 20.13 14.49
N ASN A 258 21.16 19.47 13.40
CA ASN A 258 20.07 18.50 13.39
C ASN A 258 20.48 17.21 12.67
N ALA A 259 20.74 16.17 13.45
CA ALA A 259 21.23 14.88 12.94
C ALA A 259 20.18 14.18 12.06
N ALA A 260 18.89 14.35 12.37
CA ALA A 260 17.80 13.76 11.59
C ALA A 260 17.75 14.36 10.17
N LEU A 261 17.91 15.68 10.05
CA LEU A 261 17.94 16.36 8.76
C LEU A 261 19.22 16.04 7.97
N ASP A 262 20.38 15.95 8.65
CA ASP A 262 21.65 15.57 8.02
C ASP A 262 21.60 14.14 7.44
N ALA A 263 20.93 13.21 8.12
CA ALA A 263 20.77 11.83 7.67
C ALA A 263 20.00 11.70 6.34
N LEU A 264 19.22 12.72 5.95
CA LEU A 264 18.45 12.74 4.70
C LEU A 264 19.26 13.23 3.48
N ALA A 265 20.53 13.58 3.64
CA ALA A 265 21.37 14.03 2.53
C ALA A 265 21.56 12.97 1.43
N ALA A 266 21.80 11.70 1.79
CA ALA A 266 21.98 10.63 0.81
C ALA A 266 20.69 10.25 0.05
N PRO A 267 19.51 10.15 0.72
CA PRO A 267 18.21 10.05 0.03
C PRO A 267 17.94 11.18 -0.95
N LEU A 268 18.12 12.44 -0.52
CA LEU A 268 17.87 13.62 -1.36
C LEU A 268 18.84 13.75 -2.54
N ALA A 269 20.03 13.16 -2.43
CA ALA A 269 21.00 13.08 -3.52
C ALA A 269 20.79 11.87 -4.46
N GLY A 270 19.75 11.05 -4.23
CA GLY A 270 19.48 9.83 -5.02
C GLY A 270 20.54 8.73 -4.84
N ARG A 271 21.39 8.82 -3.81
CA ARG A 271 22.44 7.82 -3.54
C ARG A 271 21.94 6.65 -2.71
N GLN A 272 20.83 6.84 -2.01
CA GLN A 272 20.20 5.85 -1.15
C GLN A 272 18.71 5.70 -1.50
N PRO A 273 18.16 4.49 -1.56
CA PRO A 273 16.73 4.29 -1.75
C PRO A 273 15.91 4.68 -0.51
N VAL A 274 14.66 5.05 -0.73
CA VAL A 274 13.66 5.32 0.31
C VAL A 274 12.56 4.27 0.22
N ILE A 275 12.39 3.46 1.26
CA ILE A 275 11.31 2.48 1.36
C ILE A 275 10.11 3.15 2.04
N PHE A 276 8.98 3.19 1.33
CA PHE A 276 7.71 3.69 1.86
C PHE A 276 6.85 2.52 2.34
N ALA A 277 6.56 2.48 3.64
CA ALA A 277 5.59 1.56 4.22
C ALA A 277 4.17 1.99 3.88
N THR A 278 3.40 1.10 3.26
CA THR A 278 2.02 1.36 2.82
C THR A 278 1.02 0.53 3.62
N GLU A 279 -0.16 1.10 3.89
CA GLU A 279 -1.26 0.38 4.55
C GLU A 279 -2.35 -0.06 3.55
N ASP A 280 -2.54 0.73 2.49
CA ASP A 280 -3.55 0.51 1.44
C ASP A 280 -3.01 0.79 0.03
N GLU A 281 -3.82 0.51 -0.98
CA GLU A 281 -3.46 0.71 -2.39
C GLU A 281 -3.35 2.18 -2.82
N LEU A 282 -3.93 3.12 -2.07
CA LEU A 282 -3.85 4.56 -2.34
C LEU A 282 -2.51 5.14 -1.88
N ASP A 283 -1.88 4.55 -0.86
CA ASP A 283 -0.54 4.93 -0.39
C ASP A 283 0.54 4.80 -1.46
N TYR A 284 0.37 3.94 -2.47
CA TYR A 284 1.29 3.86 -3.60
C TYR A 284 1.37 5.19 -4.34
N GLN A 285 0.23 5.80 -4.68
CA GLN A 285 0.21 7.08 -5.39
C GLN A 285 0.73 8.22 -4.51
N ARG A 286 0.47 8.18 -3.19
CA ARG A 286 0.98 9.17 -2.23
C ARG A 286 2.51 9.12 -2.11
N ALA A 287 3.07 7.93 -2.00
CA ALA A 287 4.51 7.72 -1.97
C ALA A 287 5.19 8.14 -3.28
N LEU A 288 4.58 7.82 -4.43
CA LEU A 288 5.07 8.25 -5.74
C LEU A 288 5.05 9.77 -5.89
N ALA A 289 3.99 10.45 -5.45
CA ALA A 289 3.92 11.91 -5.51
C ALA A 289 5.04 12.57 -4.69
N LEU A 290 5.33 12.06 -3.48
CA LEU A 290 6.45 12.54 -2.66
C LEU A 290 7.80 12.22 -3.31
N ALA A 291 7.96 11.03 -3.89
CA ALA A 291 9.19 10.66 -4.57
C ALA A 291 9.46 11.56 -5.79
N ASP A 292 8.43 11.89 -6.56
CA ASP A 292 8.51 12.80 -7.71
C ASP A 292 8.80 14.24 -7.30
N GLU A 293 8.21 14.71 -6.18
CA GLU A 293 8.42 16.04 -5.61
C GLU A 293 9.89 16.24 -5.19
N PHE A 294 10.50 15.24 -4.56
CA PHE A 294 11.87 15.33 -4.01
C PHE A 294 12.93 14.57 -4.81
N LYS A 295 12.57 13.99 -5.96
CA LYS A 295 13.47 13.20 -6.84
C LYS A 295 14.13 12.02 -6.10
N LEU A 296 13.36 11.35 -5.25
CA LEU A 296 13.81 10.21 -4.47
C LEU A 296 13.93 8.96 -5.36
N ARG A 297 14.62 7.93 -4.85
CA ARG A 297 14.59 6.57 -5.39
C ARG A 297 13.62 5.71 -4.56
N PRO A 298 12.32 5.67 -4.90
CA PRO A 298 11.33 4.98 -4.08
C PRO A 298 11.40 3.46 -4.25
N ILE A 299 11.12 2.76 -3.15
CA ILE A 299 10.72 1.36 -3.11
C ILE A 299 9.42 1.32 -2.30
N LEU A 300 8.40 0.60 -2.78
CA LEU A 300 7.13 0.48 -2.08
C LEU A 300 7.13 -0.81 -1.24
N ALA A 301 6.93 -0.73 0.07
CA ALA A 301 6.62 -1.90 0.88
C ALA A 301 5.12 -2.17 0.78
N GLY A 302 4.78 -3.26 0.10
CA GLY A 302 3.43 -3.64 -0.26
C GLY A 302 2.58 -4.12 0.92
N ASN A 303 1.27 -4.15 0.68
CA ASN A 303 0.21 -4.53 1.62
C ASN A 303 -0.63 -5.73 1.15
N GLY A 304 -0.31 -6.33 0.01
CA GLY A 304 -0.97 -7.53 -0.53
C GLY A 304 -2.07 -7.26 -1.56
N ARG A 305 -2.35 -5.97 -1.86
CA ARG A 305 -3.35 -5.55 -2.86
C ARG A 305 -2.75 -5.03 -4.17
N GLU A 306 -1.46 -5.25 -4.39
CA GLU A 306 -0.70 -4.69 -5.53
C GLU A 306 -1.30 -5.10 -6.89
N TYR A 307 -1.90 -6.27 -6.99
CA TYR A 307 -2.58 -6.76 -8.18
C TYR A 307 -3.68 -5.82 -8.69
N ARG A 308 -4.33 -5.04 -7.81
CA ARG A 308 -5.33 -4.02 -8.20
C ARG A 308 -4.69 -2.83 -8.90
N MET A 309 -3.40 -2.59 -8.63
CA MET A 309 -2.63 -1.44 -9.10
C MET A 309 -1.52 -1.83 -10.08
N ALA A 310 -1.50 -3.07 -10.58
CA ALA A 310 -0.37 -3.60 -11.37
C ALA A 310 -0.02 -2.73 -12.59
N THR A 311 -1.02 -2.23 -13.32
CA THR A 311 -0.83 -1.32 -14.47
C THR A 311 -0.21 0.01 -14.04
N ALA A 312 -0.70 0.60 -12.94
CA ALA A 312 -0.18 1.86 -12.41
C ALA A 312 1.25 1.72 -11.87
N LEU A 313 1.53 0.63 -11.15
CA LEU A 313 2.86 0.29 -10.63
C LEU A 313 3.86 0.05 -11.78
N LYS A 314 3.42 -0.61 -12.86
CA LYS A 314 4.23 -0.79 -14.06
C LYS A 314 4.54 0.55 -14.73
N ALA A 315 3.55 1.41 -14.90
CA ALA A 315 3.72 2.73 -15.49
C ALA A 315 4.67 3.61 -14.67
N ALA A 316 4.63 3.51 -13.34
CA ALA A 316 5.53 4.22 -12.44
C ALA A 316 6.98 3.66 -12.47
N GLY A 317 7.18 2.41 -12.89
CA GLY A 317 8.50 1.79 -12.98
C GLY A 317 9.18 1.56 -11.63
N VAL A 318 8.40 1.49 -10.55
CA VAL A 318 8.94 1.38 -9.18
C VAL A 318 8.96 -0.07 -8.68
N PRO A 319 10.00 -0.45 -7.92
CA PRO A 319 10.05 -1.76 -7.29
C PRO A 319 9.11 -1.86 -6.08
N VAL A 320 8.55 -3.06 -5.88
CA VAL A 320 7.62 -3.35 -4.77
C VAL A 320 8.07 -4.56 -3.94
N ILE A 321 8.07 -4.44 -2.62
CA ILE A 321 8.29 -5.56 -1.69
C ILE A 321 6.92 -6.16 -1.34
N VAL A 322 6.61 -7.32 -1.91
CA VAL A 322 5.30 -7.96 -1.87
C VAL A 322 5.23 -8.97 -0.72
N PRO A 323 4.27 -8.83 0.21
CA PRO A 323 4.08 -9.80 1.28
C PRO A 323 3.57 -11.14 0.73
N LEU A 324 4.10 -12.25 1.27
CA LEU A 324 3.61 -13.60 0.94
C LEU A 324 2.31 -13.97 1.66
N LYS A 325 1.93 -13.21 2.70
CA LYS A 325 0.73 -13.48 3.46
C LYS A 325 -0.52 -13.18 2.61
N THR A 326 -1.37 -14.19 2.42
CA THR A 326 -2.75 -14.01 1.95
C THR A 326 -3.71 -13.87 3.12
N ASN A 327 -4.88 -13.29 2.91
CA ASN A 327 -5.95 -13.24 3.91
C ASN A 327 -6.52 -14.64 4.20
N ASP A 328 -7.04 -14.79 5.42
CA ASP A 328 -7.83 -15.96 5.83
C ASP A 328 -9.20 -15.91 5.12
N ALA A 329 -9.88 -17.05 5.04
CA ALA A 329 -11.25 -17.13 4.54
C ALA A 329 -12.19 -16.20 5.36
N PRO A 330 -12.90 -15.24 4.71
CA PRO A 330 -13.84 -14.34 5.36
C PRO A 330 -14.95 -15.09 6.11
N VAL A 331 -15.47 -14.50 7.18
CA VAL A 331 -16.51 -15.12 8.02
C VAL A 331 -17.86 -14.96 7.32
N VAL A 332 -18.37 -16.05 6.74
CA VAL A 332 -19.59 -16.05 5.91
C VAL A 332 -20.48 -17.28 6.15
N GLU A 333 -20.12 -18.11 7.12
CA GLU A 333 -20.91 -19.29 7.52
C GLU A 333 -22.22 -18.92 8.20
N ASP A 334 -22.32 -17.71 8.75
CA ASP A 334 -23.51 -17.13 9.35
C ASP A 334 -24.08 -16.06 8.40
N PRO A 335 -25.38 -16.11 8.04
CA PRO A 335 -25.97 -15.16 7.09
C PRO A 335 -25.92 -13.70 7.54
N ASP A 336 -26.05 -13.43 8.84
CA ASP A 336 -26.05 -12.06 9.37
C ASP A 336 -24.63 -11.51 9.33
N GLN A 337 -23.64 -12.30 9.75
CA GLN A 337 -22.22 -11.93 9.65
C GLN A 337 -21.75 -11.79 8.19
N ALA A 338 -22.35 -12.53 7.26
CA ALA A 338 -22.02 -12.40 5.84
C ALA A 338 -22.43 -11.03 5.26
N LEU A 339 -23.41 -10.34 5.85
CA LEU A 339 -23.79 -8.97 5.46
C LEU A 339 -22.69 -7.95 5.80
N ASP A 340 -21.94 -8.18 6.88
CA ASP A 340 -20.82 -7.32 7.29
C ASP A 340 -19.60 -7.46 6.36
N VAL A 341 -19.48 -8.58 5.63
CA VAL A 341 -18.38 -8.82 4.70
C VAL A 341 -18.64 -8.09 3.38
N SER A 342 -17.83 -7.08 3.06
CA SER A 342 -17.91 -6.34 1.80
C SER A 342 -17.57 -7.19 0.58
N LEU A 343 -18.11 -6.84 -0.59
CA LEU A 343 -17.74 -7.51 -1.84
C LEU A 343 -16.24 -7.36 -2.14
N SER A 344 -15.64 -6.21 -1.82
CA SER A 344 -14.20 -5.98 -2.00
C SER A 344 -13.34 -6.94 -1.17
N GLU A 345 -13.80 -7.36 0.02
CA GLU A 345 -13.10 -8.34 0.86
C GLU A 345 -13.19 -9.76 0.29
N LEU A 346 -14.38 -10.15 -0.20
CA LEU A 346 -14.58 -11.43 -0.88
C LEU A 346 -13.73 -11.53 -2.16
N GLU A 347 -13.72 -10.48 -2.98
CA GLU A 347 -12.87 -10.37 -4.16
C GLU A 347 -11.38 -10.41 -3.77
N HIS A 348 -11.00 -9.78 -2.66
CA HIS A 348 -9.62 -9.83 -2.18
C HIS A 348 -9.18 -11.24 -1.80
N TRP A 349 -10.02 -12.01 -1.11
CA TRP A 349 -9.74 -13.40 -0.79
C TRP A 349 -9.49 -14.26 -2.04
N GLU A 350 -10.28 -14.08 -3.10
CA GLU A 350 -10.12 -14.85 -4.34
C GLU A 350 -8.84 -14.46 -5.10
N TRP A 351 -8.51 -13.15 -5.14
CA TRP A 351 -7.42 -12.62 -5.95
C TRP A 351 -6.06 -12.57 -5.26
N ALA A 352 -5.98 -12.42 -3.94
CA ALA A 352 -4.72 -12.30 -3.20
C ALA A 352 -3.69 -13.40 -3.52
N PRO A 353 -4.06 -14.69 -3.69
CA PRO A 353 -3.12 -15.74 -4.08
C PRO A 353 -2.47 -15.56 -5.46
N TYR A 354 -3.10 -14.79 -6.36
CA TYR A 354 -2.60 -14.50 -7.71
C TYR A 354 -1.73 -13.24 -7.77
N ASN A 355 -1.52 -12.55 -6.64
CA ASN A 355 -0.92 -11.23 -6.62
C ASN A 355 0.46 -11.16 -7.30
N ALA A 356 1.39 -12.01 -6.87
CA ALA A 356 2.73 -12.09 -7.47
C ALA A 356 2.70 -12.46 -8.96
N ARG A 357 1.75 -13.30 -9.38
CA ARG A 357 1.55 -13.65 -10.80
C ARG A 357 1.14 -12.43 -11.62
N VAL A 358 0.13 -11.68 -11.15
CA VAL A 358 -0.38 -10.50 -11.87
C VAL A 358 0.73 -9.45 -12.02
N LEU A 359 1.54 -9.25 -10.98
CA LEU A 359 2.69 -8.35 -11.04
C LEU A 359 3.76 -8.83 -12.03
N ALA A 360 4.07 -10.12 -12.04
CA ALA A 360 5.02 -10.71 -12.99
C ALA A 360 4.54 -10.54 -14.44
N GLU A 361 3.27 -10.83 -14.72
CA GLU A 361 2.66 -10.68 -16.06
C GLU A 361 2.59 -9.21 -16.51
N ALA A 362 2.36 -8.28 -15.58
CA ALA A 362 2.42 -6.84 -15.85
C ALA A 362 3.86 -6.32 -16.03
N GLY A 363 4.88 -7.13 -15.70
CA GLY A 363 6.29 -6.77 -15.77
C GLY A 363 6.71 -5.76 -14.68
N VAL A 364 6.04 -5.77 -13.53
CA VAL A 364 6.44 -5.02 -12.33
C VAL A 364 7.62 -5.72 -11.68
N THR A 365 8.67 -4.98 -11.31
CA THR A 365 9.78 -5.54 -10.53
C THR A 365 9.36 -5.68 -9.07
N PHE A 366 9.34 -6.89 -8.54
CA PHE A 366 8.96 -7.12 -7.15
C PHE A 366 9.91 -8.08 -6.42
N ALA A 367 10.00 -7.92 -5.10
CA ALA A 367 10.66 -8.84 -4.19
C ALA A 367 9.61 -9.50 -3.28
N LEU A 368 9.76 -10.78 -2.95
CA LEU A 368 8.87 -11.48 -2.01
C LEU A 368 9.44 -11.40 -0.59
N THR A 369 8.61 -11.08 0.40
CA THR A 369 9.03 -11.04 1.80
C THR A 369 8.30 -12.06 2.66
N ALA A 370 9.04 -12.69 3.59
CA ALA A 370 8.50 -13.52 4.66
C ALA A 370 8.11 -12.68 5.88
N GLY A 371 8.47 -11.40 5.94
CA GLY A 371 8.27 -10.52 7.09
C GLY A 371 6.80 -10.29 7.49
N SER A 372 5.85 -10.59 6.61
CA SER A 372 4.40 -10.54 6.91
C SER A 372 3.86 -11.82 7.55
N LEU A 373 4.62 -12.92 7.56
CA LEU A 373 4.18 -14.22 8.05
C LEU A 373 4.28 -14.28 9.58
N LYS A 374 3.37 -15.00 10.22
CA LYS A 374 3.37 -15.12 11.69
C LYS A 374 4.45 -16.09 12.16
N LYS A 375 4.71 -17.12 11.34
CA LYS A 375 5.68 -18.17 11.68
C LYS A 375 6.61 -18.47 10.50
N PRO A 376 7.88 -18.81 10.77
CA PRO A 376 8.83 -19.14 9.71
C PRO A 376 8.42 -20.34 8.84
N ASP A 377 7.73 -21.33 9.40
CA ASP A 377 7.30 -22.55 8.68
C ASP A 377 6.16 -22.29 7.67
N GLU A 378 5.55 -21.10 7.69
CA GLU A 378 4.53 -20.68 6.71
C GLU A 378 5.12 -20.26 5.35
N PHE A 379 6.44 -20.01 5.27
CA PHE A 379 7.09 -19.47 4.08
C PHE A 379 6.92 -20.36 2.84
N TRP A 380 7.35 -21.62 2.91
CA TRP A 380 7.25 -22.55 1.78
C TRP A 380 5.81 -22.82 1.35
N PRO A 381 4.85 -23.06 2.27
CA PRO A 381 3.44 -23.14 1.91
C PRO A 381 2.92 -21.90 1.15
N ALA A 382 3.25 -20.69 1.62
CA ALA A 382 2.79 -19.46 0.98
C ALA A 382 3.41 -19.24 -0.41
N LEU A 383 4.72 -19.47 -0.55
CA LEU A 383 5.43 -19.35 -1.82
C LEU A 383 4.92 -20.38 -2.84
N ARG A 384 4.74 -21.64 -2.41
CA ARG A 384 4.20 -22.72 -3.26
C ARG A 384 2.77 -22.44 -3.69
N LYS A 385 1.95 -21.83 -2.82
CA LYS A 385 0.60 -21.37 -3.18
C LYS A 385 0.65 -20.34 -4.31
N ALA A 386 1.58 -19.38 -4.28
CA ALA A 386 1.73 -18.41 -5.38
C ALA A 386 2.16 -19.09 -6.70
N VAL A 387 3.07 -20.07 -6.65
CA VAL A 387 3.51 -20.85 -7.82
C VAL A 387 2.38 -21.74 -8.35
N GLU A 388 1.62 -22.40 -7.48
CA GLU A 388 0.41 -23.16 -7.83
C GLU A 388 -0.61 -22.28 -8.53
N LYS A 389 -0.73 -21.00 -8.12
CA LYS A 389 -1.60 -19.99 -8.75
C LYS A 389 -1.00 -19.37 -10.02
N GLY A 390 0.13 -19.90 -10.48
CA GLY A 390 0.71 -19.64 -11.80
C GLY A 390 1.80 -18.58 -11.81
N LEU A 391 2.42 -18.26 -10.66
CA LEU A 391 3.69 -17.54 -10.64
C LEU A 391 4.78 -18.46 -11.24
N ASP A 392 5.51 -17.92 -12.23
CA ASP A 392 6.64 -18.62 -12.85
C ASP A 392 7.80 -18.81 -11.84
N GLU A 393 8.54 -19.91 -11.96
CA GLU A 393 9.62 -20.23 -11.01
C GLU A 393 10.81 -19.29 -11.13
N ASP A 394 11.18 -18.89 -12.35
CA ASP A 394 12.26 -17.93 -12.54
C ASP A 394 11.83 -16.56 -12.01
N ALA A 395 10.56 -16.18 -12.18
CA ALA A 395 10.02 -14.97 -11.56
C ALA A 395 10.03 -15.05 -10.02
N ALA A 396 9.64 -16.19 -9.43
CA ALA A 396 9.70 -16.42 -7.98
C ALA A 396 11.13 -16.36 -7.46
N LEU A 397 12.08 -17.01 -8.15
CA LEU A 397 13.49 -16.99 -7.80
C LEU A 397 14.07 -15.58 -7.93
N ALA A 398 13.75 -14.85 -9.00
CA ALA A 398 14.18 -13.46 -9.19
C ALA A 398 13.69 -12.57 -8.04
N ALA A 399 12.44 -12.74 -7.62
CA ALA A 399 11.84 -12.00 -6.51
C ALA A 399 12.46 -12.33 -5.14
N LEU A 400 13.19 -13.44 -5.01
CA LEU A 400 13.92 -13.82 -3.80
C LEU A 400 15.43 -13.54 -3.90
N THR A 401 15.97 -13.20 -5.07
CA THR A 401 17.42 -13.09 -5.31
C THR A 401 17.81 -11.79 -6.02
N THR A 402 17.70 -11.74 -7.34
CA THR A 402 18.22 -10.64 -8.17
C THR A 402 17.45 -9.34 -7.98
N HIS A 403 16.12 -9.40 -7.81
CA HIS A 403 15.29 -8.22 -7.60
C HIS A 403 15.62 -7.49 -6.29
N PRO A 404 15.54 -8.12 -5.10
CA PRO A 404 15.88 -7.45 -3.84
C PRO A 404 17.33 -6.95 -3.82
N ALA A 405 18.29 -7.68 -4.41
CA ALA A 405 19.68 -7.21 -4.53
C ALA A 405 19.78 -5.89 -5.33
N LYS A 406 19.11 -5.83 -6.49
CA LYS A 406 19.08 -4.63 -7.34
C LYS A 406 18.33 -3.47 -6.70
N MET A 407 17.22 -3.73 -6.02
CA MET A 407 16.43 -2.71 -5.31
C MET A 407 17.29 -1.96 -4.30
N LEU A 408 18.14 -2.68 -3.57
CA LEU A 408 19.04 -2.13 -2.56
C LEU A 408 20.37 -1.62 -3.14
N GLY A 409 20.62 -1.78 -4.45
CA GLY A 409 21.88 -1.40 -5.10
C GLY A 409 23.08 -2.25 -4.68
N LEU A 410 22.84 -3.55 -4.48
CA LEU A 410 23.83 -4.54 -4.00
C LEU A 410 23.93 -5.76 -4.92
N ASP A 411 23.41 -5.69 -6.14
CA ASP A 411 23.46 -6.74 -7.16
C ASP A 411 24.88 -7.01 -7.68
N ASP A 412 25.84 -6.13 -7.39
CA ASP A 412 27.26 -6.35 -7.58
C ASP A 412 27.87 -7.30 -6.52
N ARG A 413 27.18 -7.52 -5.40
CA ARG A 413 27.69 -8.28 -4.25
C ARG A 413 26.91 -9.56 -3.96
N ILE A 414 25.59 -9.58 -4.18
CA ILE A 414 24.69 -10.68 -3.81
C ILE A 414 23.63 -10.96 -4.90
N GLY A 415 22.92 -12.08 -4.79
CA GLY A 415 21.75 -12.40 -5.62
C GLY A 415 22.01 -13.24 -6.88
N THR A 416 23.27 -13.55 -7.20
CA THR A 416 23.65 -14.47 -8.29
C THR A 416 24.84 -15.35 -7.89
N LEU A 417 25.08 -16.45 -8.62
CA LEU A 417 26.27 -17.30 -8.46
C LEU A 417 27.42 -16.89 -9.39
N GLU A 418 27.53 -15.59 -9.71
CA GLU A 418 28.55 -15.09 -10.63
C GLU A 418 29.91 -14.88 -9.92
N PRO A 419 31.04 -14.95 -10.66
CA PRO A 419 32.34 -14.60 -10.11
C PRO A 419 32.37 -13.19 -9.50
N GLY A 420 33.01 -13.06 -8.34
CA GLY A 420 33.13 -11.80 -7.57
C GLY A 420 31.98 -11.55 -6.60
N ARG A 421 30.89 -12.32 -6.66
CA ARG A 421 29.79 -12.25 -5.68
C ARG A 421 30.19 -12.93 -4.37
N ARG A 422 29.52 -12.56 -3.28
CA ARG A 422 29.62 -13.29 -2.00
C ARG A 422 29.15 -14.73 -2.20
N ALA A 423 29.80 -15.66 -1.51
CA ALA A 423 29.42 -17.08 -1.48
C ALA A 423 28.21 -17.30 -0.55
N ASP A 424 27.11 -16.65 -0.89
CA ASP A 424 25.80 -16.74 -0.25
C ASP A 424 24.89 -17.56 -1.19
N PHE A 425 24.69 -18.85 -0.87
CA PHE A 425 23.97 -19.78 -1.74
C PHE A 425 23.27 -20.89 -0.95
N ILE A 426 22.33 -21.58 -1.59
CA ILE A 426 21.61 -22.71 -1.00
C ILE A 426 21.81 -23.95 -1.86
N VAL A 427 21.95 -25.10 -1.21
CA VAL A 427 21.90 -26.42 -1.83
C VAL A 427 20.56 -27.02 -1.49
N ALA A 428 19.78 -27.34 -2.51
CA ALA A 428 18.43 -27.84 -2.35
C ALA A 428 18.17 -29.06 -3.24
N ASP A 429 17.06 -29.73 -2.96
CA ASP A 429 16.49 -30.68 -3.89
C ASP A 429 16.16 -29.96 -5.23
N ALA A 430 16.16 -30.71 -6.33
CA ALA A 430 16.02 -30.13 -7.67
C ALA A 430 14.72 -29.31 -7.88
N ASP A 431 13.66 -29.63 -7.12
CA ASP A 431 12.27 -29.17 -7.33
C ASP A 431 11.77 -28.23 -6.21
N LEU A 432 12.56 -27.20 -5.86
CA LEU A 432 12.36 -26.39 -4.66
C LEU A 432 10.98 -25.68 -4.58
N PHE A 433 10.48 -25.19 -5.71
CA PHE A 433 9.28 -24.34 -5.79
C PHE A 433 7.97 -25.10 -6.01
N ARG A 434 7.99 -26.33 -6.53
CA ARG A 434 6.77 -27.09 -6.89
C ARG A 434 6.42 -28.20 -5.91
N SER A 435 7.42 -28.87 -5.36
CA SER A 435 7.21 -30.06 -4.54
C SER A 435 7.08 -29.70 -3.07
N ASP A 436 5.99 -30.11 -2.43
CA ASP A 436 5.79 -29.99 -0.98
C ASP A 436 6.79 -30.82 -0.16
N LYS A 437 7.51 -31.76 -0.81
CA LYS A 437 8.58 -32.59 -0.24
C LYS A 437 10.00 -32.03 -0.46
N ALA A 438 10.19 -31.10 -1.39
CA ALA A 438 11.51 -30.48 -1.62
C ALA A 438 11.95 -29.63 -0.42
N ARG A 439 13.22 -29.77 -0.02
CA ARG A 439 13.80 -29.06 1.12
C ARG A 439 15.11 -28.38 0.73
N VAL A 440 15.40 -27.26 1.40
CA VAL A 440 16.76 -26.74 1.51
C VAL A 440 17.56 -27.71 2.38
N ARG A 441 18.69 -28.18 1.86
CA ARG A 441 19.58 -29.13 2.55
C ARG A 441 20.69 -28.39 3.26
N GLU A 442 21.28 -27.42 2.57
CA GLU A 442 22.37 -26.61 3.08
C GLU A 442 22.15 -25.16 2.71
N THR A 443 22.52 -24.29 3.64
CA THR A 443 22.59 -22.85 3.42
C THR A 443 24.01 -22.42 3.67
N TRP A 444 24.61 -21.73 2.71
CA TRP A 444 25.97 -21.23 2.75
C TRP A 444 25.92 -19.71 2.86
N VAL A 445 26.57 -19.16 3.88
CA VAL A 445 26.60 -17.72 4.15
C VAL A 445 28.06 -17.28 4.27
N GLY A 446 28.53 -16.45 3.36
CA GLY A 446 29.93 -16.04 3.26
C GLY A 446 30.88 -17.23 3.10
N GLY A 447 30.45 -18.29 2.41
CA GLY A 447 31.21 -19.53 2.26
C GLY A 447 31.26 -20.43 3.50
N ARG A 448 30.53 -20.09 4.57
CA ARG A 448 30.35 -20.97 5.74
C ARG A 448 29.10 -21.83 5.56
N ARG A 449 29.27 -23.14 5.67
CA ARG A 449 28.21 -24.16 5.55
C ARG A 449 27.34 -24.24 6.81
N TYR A 450 26.03 -24.26 6.61
CA TYR A 450 25.04 -24.59 7.64
C TYR A 450 24.15 -25.72 7.12
N GLU A 451 24.09 -26.83 7.84
CA GLU A 451 23.21 -27.95 7.52
C GLU A 451 21.80 -27.66 8.06
N VAL A 452 20.80 -27.73 7.18
CA VAL A 452 19.39 -27.42 7.50
C VAL A 452 18.59 -28.68 7.80
N ALA A 453 18.83 -29.74 7.03
CA ALA A 453 18.18 -31.04 7.21
C ALA A 453 19.17 -32.15 6.87
N ALA A 454 19.34 -33.12 7.79
CA ALA A 454 20.14 -34.31 7.55
C ALA A 454 19.60 -35.03 6.30
N GLY A 455 20.43 -35.16 5.27
CA GLY A 455 20.05 -35.79 4.02
C GLY A 455 19.78 -37.29 4.22
N ALA A 456 18.69 -37.80 3.65
CA ALA A 456 18.62 -39.22 3.32
C ALA A 456 19.58 -39.48 2.15
N THR A 457 20.37 -40.54 2.23
CA THR A 457 21.30 -40.92 1.14
C THR A 457 20.49 -41.26 -0.11
N ASP A 458 20.85 -40.68 -1.28
CA ASP A 458 20.17 -41.02 -2.52
C ASP A 458 20.63 -42.41 -2.98
N THR A 459 19.73 -43.38 -2.85
CA THR A 459 19.97 -44.79 -3.19
C THR A 459 19.54 -45.17 -4.61
N ARG A 460 18.96 -44.26 -5.40
CA ARG A 460 18.35 -44.57 -6.70
C ARG A 460 19.33 -44.87 -7.84
N GLY A 461 19.25 -46.03 -8.45
CA GLY A 461 20.15 -46.45 -9.50
C GLY A 461 20.26 -47.95 -9.55
N THR A 462 21.15 -48.44 -10.40
CA THR A 462 21.46 -49.85 -10.49
C THR A 462 22.59 -50.18 -9.53
N TRP A 463 22.35 -51.17 -8.67
CA TRP A 463 23.30 -51.70 -7.71
C TRP A 463 23.66 -53.13 -8.08
N SER A 464 24.94 -53.42 -8.16
CA SER A 464 25.44 -54.79 -8.26
C SER A 464 25.73 -55.32 -6.87
N LEU A 465 25.21 -56.51 -6.55
CA LEU A 465 25.32 -57.15 -5.24
C LEU A 465 26.09 -58.47 -5.30
N ALA A 466 26.83 -58.76 -4.25
CA ALA A 466 27.48 -60.03 -3.98
C ALA A 466 27.03 -60.56 -2.61
N TRP A 467 26.61 -61.83 -2.58
CA TRP A 467 26.08 -62.50 -1.39
C TRP A 467 27.03 -63.62 -0.94
N THR A 468 27.26 -63.72 0.37
CA THR A 468 28.03 -64.81 0.99
C THR A 468 27.15 -65.50 2.04
N GLY A 469 27.09 -66.83 2.02
CA GLY A 469 26.25 -67.62 2.93
C GLY A 469 24.82 -67.93 2.43
N THR A 470 24.41 -67.35 1.29
CA THR A 470 23.16 -67.66 0.59
C THR A 470 23.27 -67.30 -0.90
N GLN A 471 22.34 -67.77 -1.74
CA GLN A 471 22.14 -67.19 -3.07
C GLN A 471 21.27 -65.93 -2.94
N GLY A 472 21.44 -64.95 -3.81
CA GLY A 472 20.66 -63.71 -3.78
C GLY A 472 20.72 -62.97 -5.12
N PRO A 473 19.88 -61.94 -5.32
CA PRO A 473 19.85 -61.20 -6.58
C PRO A 473 21.21 -60.51 -6.82
N ALA A 474 21.76 -60.70 -8.01
CA ALA A 474 23.03 -60.09 -8.42
C ALA A 474 22.92 -58.58 -8.70
N GLN A 475 21.69 -58.09 -8.91
CA GLN A 475 21.41 -56.68 -9.15
C GLN A 475 20.11 -56.24 -8.47
N LEU A 476 20.11 -54.99 -7.99
CA LEU A 476 18.92 -54.25 -7.59
C LEU A 476 18.78 -53.00 -8.45
N GLU A 477 17.57 -52.72 -8.89
CA GLU A 477 17.20 -51.45 -9.48
C GLU A 477 16.38 -50.66 -8.46
N ILE A 478 16.93 -49.54 -8.00
CA ILE A 478 16.29 -48.65 -7.05
C ILE A 478 15.76 -47.43 -7.79
N THR A 479 14.46 -47.24 -7.78
CA THR A 479 13.75 -46.11 -8.41
C THR A 479 12.85 -45.42 -7.37
N GLY A 480 12.00 -44.47 -7.76
CA GLY A 480 11.12 -43.74 -6.82
C GLY A 480 11.76 -42.48 -6.23
N GLU A 481 11.33 -42.07 -5.03
CA GLU A 481 11.78 -40.85 -4.36
C GLU A 481 12.84 -41.17 -3.28
N THR A 482 13.71 -40.19 -2.95
CA THR A 482 14.69 -40.35 -1.88
C THR A 482 13.98 -40.46 -0.52
N GLY A 483 14.13 -41.60 0.16
CA GLY A 483 13.43 -41.93 1.42
C GLY A 483 12.18 -42.80 1.24
N ASP A 484 11.65 -42.92 0.02
CA ASP A 484 10.56 -43.84 -0.34
C ASP A 484 10.90 -44.58 -1.65
N PRO A 485 11.89 -45.50 -1.59
CA PRO A 485 12.42 -46.13 -2.79
C PRO A 485 11.53 -47.29 -3.27
N VAL A 486 11.37 -47.38 -4.59
CA VAL A 486 10.83 -48.56 -5.25
C VAL A 486 12.00 -49.44 -5.68
N ILE A 487 12.20 -50.54 -4.95
CA ILE A 487 13.32 -51.46 -5.17
C ILE A 487 12.84 -52.69 -5.95
N LYS A 488 13.52 -53.02 -7.04
CA LYS A 488 13.24 -54.20 -7.88
C LYS A 488 14.46 -55.09 -8.02
N ALA A 489 14.22 -56.40 -7.99
CA ALA A 489 15.17 -57.41 -8.44
C ALA A 489 14.54 -58.16 -9.62
N GLY A 490 14.93 -57.82 -10.85
CA GLY A 490 14.24 -58.30 -12.05
C GLY A 490 12.77 -57.84 -12.08
N ALA A 491 11.83 -58.79 -12.19
CA ALA A 491 10.39 -58.50 -12.20
C ALA A 491 9.77 -58.39 -10.78
N THR A 492 10.53 -58.65 -9.72
CA THR A 492 10.02 -58.72 -8.35
C THR A 492 10.28 -57.42 -7.59
N THR A 493 9.23 -56.80 -7.05
CA THR A 493 9.34 -55.63 -6.16
C THR A 493 9.67 -56.09 -4.74
N ILE A 494 10.68 -55.47 -4.13
CA ILE A 494 11.13 -55.73 -2.77
C ILE A 494 10.65 -54.60 -1.86
N PRO A 495 9.79 -54.87 -0.87
CA PRO A 495 9.43 -53.88 0.15
C PRO A 495 10.68 -53.46 0.92
N ALA A 496 10.81 -52.17 1.17
CA ALA A 496 11.95 -51.62 1.88
C ALA A 496 11.58 -50.41 2.74
N THR A 497 12.34 -50.21 3.81
CA THR A 497 12.31 -49.00 4.63
C THR A 497 13.71 -48.42 4.66
N VAL A 498 13.85 -47.14 4.31
CA VAL A 498 15.15 -46.43 4.35
C VAL A 498 15.09 -45.31 5.36
N ALA A 499 16.04 -45.29 6.29
CA ALA A 499 16.21 -44.24 7.27
C ALA A 499 17.69 -43.86 7.38
N LYS A 500 18.02 -42.62 7.02
CA LYS A 500 19.40 -42.09 6.96
C LYS A 500 20.31 -42.93 6.05
N ASP A 501 21.20 -43.72 6.64
CA ASP A 501 22.18 -44.62 6.04
C ASP A 501 21.75 -46.10 6.16
N GLN A 502 20.66 -46.41 6.86
CA GLN A 502 20.15 -47.77 7.01
C GLN A 502 19.02 -48.07 6.03
N MET A 503 19.10 -49.25 5.41
CA MET A 503 18.11 -49.81 4.49
C MET A 503 17.70 -51.19 4.97
N LEU A 504 16.43 -51.33 5.32
CA LEU A 504 15.78 -52.60 5.64
C LEU A 504 15.09 -53.10 4.38
N LEU A 505 15.51 -54.25 3.85
CA LEU A 505 14.87 -54.92 2.72
C LEU A 505 14.10 -56.15 3.21
N TYR A 506 12.98 -56.44 2.56
CA TYR A 506 12.16 -57.62 2.84
C TYR A 506 11.94 -58.48 1.58
N PRO A 507 13.00 -59.00 0.93
CA PRO A 507 12.85 -59.86 -0.24
C PRO A 507 12.07 -61.15 0.09
N PRO A 508 11.28 -61.69 -0.86
CA PRO A 508 10.75 -63.04 -0.76
C PRO A 508 11.88 -64.07 -0.57
N GLY A 509 11.69 -65.10 0.26
CA GLY A 509 12.72 -66.12 0.48
C GLY A 509 13.15 -66.84 -0.80
N SER A 510 12.26 -66.92 -1.80
CA SER A 510 12.57 -67.47 -3.12
C SER A 510 13.67 -66.72 -3.87
N LEU A 511 13.81 -65.40 -3.68
CA LEU A 511 14.92 -64.62 -4.25
C LEU A 511 16.27 -64.97 -3.63
N LEU A 512 16.25 -65.57 -2.43
CA LEU A 512 17.45 -66.01 -1.73
C LEU A 512 17.67 -67.53 -1.80
N GLY A 513 16.87 -68.24 -2.59
CA GLY A 513 16.91 -69.70 -2.72
C GLY A 513 16.33 -70.44 -1.51
N ARG A 514 15.31 -69.87 -0.85
CA ARG A 514 14.73 -70.38 0.40
C ARG A 514 13.19 -70.46 0.37
N SER A 515 12.61 -71.15 1.35
CA SER A 515 11.17 -71.43 1.44
C SER A 515 10.36 -70.44 2.27
N GLU A 516 11.00 -69.51 2.99
CA GLU A 516 10.32 -68.53 3.82
C GLU A 516 9.58 -67.47 2.98
N GLU A 517 8.48 -66.96 3.51
CA GLU A 517 7.67 -65.95 2.82
C GLU A 517 8.47 -64.65 2.59
N ARG A 518 9.25 -64.20 3.57
CA ARG A 518 10.17 -63.06 3.47
C ARG A 518 11.39 -63.23 4.37
N VAL A 519 12.52 -62.65 3.96
CA VAL A 519 13.75 -62.55 4.75
C VAL A 519 14.06 -61.09 5.00
N THR A 520 14.48 -60.73 6.21
CA THR A 520 14.92 -59.36 6.53
C THR A 520 16.40 -59.20 6.22
N VAL A 521 16.74 -58.18 5.42
CA VAL A 521 18.12 -57.77 5.16
C VAL A 521 18.32 -56.38 5.75
N VAL A 522 19.28 -56.24 6.66
CA VAL A 522 19.67 -54.96 7.25
C VAL A 522 20.95 -54.52 6.55
N ALA A 523 20.89 -53.43 5.80
CA ALA A 523 22.05 -52.88 5.09
C ALA A 523 22.34 -51.45 5.53
N THR A 524 23.62 -51.09 5.54
CA THR A 524 24.13 -49.72 5.65
C THR A 524 24.66 -49.28 4.30
N ILE A 525 24.38 -48.03 3.93
CA ILE A 525 24.74 -47.43 2.65
C ILE A 525 25.66 -46.24 2.91
N ASP A 526 26.84 -46.28 2.28
CA ASP A 526 27.84 -45.22 2.31
C ASP A 526 28.25 -44.86 0.89
N GLY A 527 27.75 -43.74 0.39
CA GLY A 527 27.89 -43.32 -1.00
C GLY A 527 27.38 -44.38 -1.98
N ASP A 528 28.27 -44.88 -2.83
CA ASP A 528 27.97 -45.94 -3.80
C ASP A 528 28.27 -47.35 -3.27
N ARG A 529 28.46 -47.51 -1.96
CA ARG A 529 28.73 -48.81 -1.31
C ARG A 529 27.56 -49.21 -0.42
N LEU A 530 27.20 -50.49 -0.48
CA LEU A 530 26.19 -51.11 0.36
C LEU A 530 26.83 -52.26 1.11
N GLN A 531 26.61 -52.35 2.42
CA GLN A 531 27.02 -53.51 3.21
C GLN A 531 25.89 -53.89 4.15
N GLY A 532 25.46 -55.15 4.10
CA GLY A 532 24.35 -55.60 4.92
C GLY A 532 24.45 -57.05 5.34
N ARG A 533 23.53 -57.44 6.21
CA ARG A 533 23.43 -58.78 6.76
C ARG A 533 21.98 -59.24 6.79
N ALA A 534 21.78 -60.54 6.59
CA ALA A 534 20.48 -61.17 6.63
C ALA A 534 20.54 -62.39 7.57
N PRO A 535 19.91 -62.34 8.75
CA PRO A 535 19.82 -63.50 9.63
C PRO A 535 18.96 -64.59 8.96
N LEU A 536 19.47 -65.82 8.97
CA LEU A 536 18.83 -66.98 8.35
C LEU A 536 18.25 -67.92 9.43
N PRO A 537 17.11 -68.59 9.18
CA PRO A 537 16.58 -69.61 10.08
C PRO A 537 17.58 -70.75 10.27
N GLY A 538 17.89 -71.10 11.52
CA GLY A 538 18.94 -72.07 11.89
C GLY A 538 20.24 -71.48 12.42
N GLY A 539 20.32 -70.14 12.61
CA GLY A 539 21.43 -69.47 13.31
C GLY A 539 22.61 -69.04 12.41
N GLY A 540 22.48 -69.19 11.08
CA GLY A 540 23.45 -68.67 10.12
C GLY A 540 23.17 -67.20 9.74
N GLU A 541 24.19 -66.49 9.27
CA GLU A 541 24.07 -65.11 8.79
C GLU A 541 24.59 -65.02 7.35
N ALA A 542 23.80 -64.43 6.45
CA ALA A 542 24.26 -64.09 5.11
C ALA A 542 24.77 -62.64 5.09
N VAL A 543 25.86 -62.40 4.37
CA VAL A 543 26.43 -61.06 4.17
C VAL A 543 26.17 -60.62 2.74
N VAL A 544 25.67 -59.40 2.57
CA VAL A 544 25.53 -58.74 1.26
C VAL A 544 26.49 -57.56 1.18
N THR A 545 27.21 -57.46 0.07
CA THR A 545 27.99 -56.27 -0.29
C THR A 545 27.54 -55.81 -1.66
N GLY A 546 27.50 -54.49 -1.88
CA GLY A 546 27.02 -53.93 -3.12
C GLY A 546 27.78 -52.68 -3.54
N HIS A 547 27.84 -52.44 -4.84
CA HIS A 547 28.33 -51.19 -5.42
C HIS A 547 27.32 -50.66 -6.44
N ARG A 548 27.11 -49.34 -6.45
CA ARG A 548 26.26 -48.70 -7.45
C ARG A 548 27.01 -48.60 -8.77
N THR A 549 26.45 -49.18 -9.83
CA THR A 549 27.06 -49.21 -11.16
C THR A 549 26.57 -48.08 -12.04
N GLN A 550 25.37 -47.57 -11.78
CA GLN A 550 24.78 -46.45 -12.50
C GLN A 550 23.82 -45.70 -11.58
N ALA A 551 24.02 -44.39 -11.37
CA ALA A 551 23.03 -43.54 -10.72
C ALA A 551 21.85 -43.29 -11.67
N SER A 552 20.62 -43.38 -11.17
CA SER A 552 19.45 -43.02 -11.97
C SER A 552 19.42 -41.49 -12.18
N PRO A 553 19.22 -40.99 -13.41
CA PRO A 553 18.95 -39.58 -13.63
C PRO A 553 17.65 -39.21 -12.91
N ARG A 554 17.69 -38.22 -12.01
CA ARG A 554 16.48 -37.70 -11.37
C ARG A 554 15.64 -36.98 -12.43
N ALA A 555 14.47 -37.52 -12.76
CA ALA A 555 13.50 -36.80 -13.59
C ALA A 555 12.99 -35.57 -12.84
N ALA A 556 12.96 -34.41 -13.49
CA ALA A 556 12.33 -33.21 -12.95
C ALA A 556 10.80 -33.37 -12.98
N ASP A 557 10.12 -32.90 -11.93
CA ASP A 557 8.66 -32.92 -11.91
C ASP A 557 8.12 -32.00 -13.04
N ALA A 558 7.25 -32.56 -13.88
CA ALA A 558 6.61 -31.80 -14.95
C ALA A 558 5.82 -30.62 -14.36
N ALA A 559 5.90 -29.45 -15.01
CA ALA A 559 5.13 -28.28 -14.61
C ALA A 559 3.63 -28.61 -14.67
N LYS A 560 2.90 -28.35 -13.58
CA LYS A 560 1.44 -28.41 -13.58
C LYS A 560 0.88 -27.36 -14.53
N PRO A 561 -0.25 -27.63 -15.22
CA PRO A 561 -0.89 -26.64 -16.08
C PRO A 561 -1.27 -25.41 -15.26
N ARG A 562 -0.99 -24.24 -15.83
CA ARG A 562 -1.22 -22.94 -15.18
C ARG A 562 -2.73 -22.70 -15.01
N PRO A 563 -3.22 -22.37 -13.80
CA PRO A 563 -4.65 -22.13 -13.61
C PRO A 563 -5.10 -20.85 -14.32
N THR A 564 -6.39 -20.76 -14.65
CA THR A 564 -7.00 -19.52 -15.13
C THR A 564 -7.03 -18.48 -14.00
N LEU A 565 -6.90 -17.19 -14.36
CA LEU A 565 -7.15 -16.11 -13.40
C LEU A 565 -8.64 -16.10 -13.00
N PRO A 566 -8.99 -15.58 -11.81
CA PRO A 566 -10.39 -15.43 -11.41
C PRO A 566 -11.19 -14.58 -12.41
N ALA A 567 -12.50 -14.85 -12.47
CA ALA A 567 -13.46 -14.11 -13.27
C ALA A 567 -14.67 -13.71 -12.38
N PRO A 568 -15.23 -12.51 -12.56
CA PRO A 568 -14.90 -11.49 -13.56
C PRO A 568 -13.58 -10.75 -13.28
N ALA A 569 -13.06 -10.03 -14.28
CA ALA A 569 -11.90 -9.17 -14.10
C ALA A 569 -12.19 -8.06 -13.08
N LEU A 570 -11.15 -7.61 -12.38
CA LEU A 570 -11.26 -6.57 -11.35
C LEU A 570 -11.79 -5.26 -11.92
N ARG A 571 -12.66 -4.64 -11.14
CA ARG A 571 -13.21 -3.31 -11.40
C ARG A 571 -12.58 -2.29 -10.46
N TYR A 572 -12.64 -1.02 -10.84
CA TYR A 572 -12.17 0.08 -10.01
C TYR A 572 -13.30 1.10 -9.74
N PRO A 573 -13.53 1.49 -8.47
CA PRO A 573 -12.98 0.89 -7.25
C PRO A 573 -13.34 -0.60 -7.10
N ALA A 574 -12.59 -1.35 -6.29
CA ALA A 574 -12.89 -2.75 -6.02
C ALA A 574 -14.14 -2.88 -5.12
N GLY A 575 -14.95 -3.93 -5.34
CA GLY A 575 -16.22 -4.13 -4.64
C GLY A 575 -17.45 -3.61 -5.37
N GLU A 576 -18.42 -3.13 -4.60
CA GLU A 576 -19.75 -2.75 -5.09
C GLU A 576 -19.69 -1.52 -6.00
N PHE A 577 -20.45 -1.57 -7.10
CA PHE A 577 -20.57 -0.49 -8.09
C PHE A 577 -19.24 -0.08 -8.76
N GLY A 578 -18.18 -0.87 -8.61
CA GLY A 578 -16.93 -0.70 -9.34
C GLY A 578 -17.15 -0.73 -10.86
N ARG A 579 -16.33 0.02 -11.60
CA ARG A 579 -16.41 0.11 -13.06
C ARG A 579 -15.22 -0.57 -13.74
N ALA A 580 -15.45 -1.18 -14.90
CA ALA A 580 -14.36 -1.74 -15.72
C ALA A 580 -13.52 -0.65 -16.42
N GLY A 581 -14.03 0.57 -16.48
CA GLY A 581 -13.38 1.76 -17.03
C GLY A 581 -14.26 2.98 -16.85
N LEU A 582 -13.73 4.17 -17.16
CA LEU A 582 -14.50 5.40 -17.13
C LEU A 582 -15.68 5.33 -18.11
N PRO A 583 -16.83 5.99 -17.81
CA PRO A 583 -17.93 6.06 -18.75
C PRO A 583 -17.48 6.64 -20.10
N ALA A 584 -18.06 6.13 -21.18
CA ALA A 584 -17.72 6.56 -22.53
C ALA A 584 -17.93 8.07 -22.71
N GLN A 585 -17.12 8.69 -23.56
CA GLN A 585 -17.29 10.09 -23.97
C GLN A 585 -17.99 10.12 -25.33
N PRO A 586 -19.29 10.44 -25.41
CA PRO A 586 -19.95 10.66 -26.69
C PRO A 586 -19.34 11.87 -27.41
N ARG A 587 -19.35 11.83 -28.75
CA ARG A 587 -18.93 12.99 -29.56
C ARG A 587 -19.89 14.17 -29.36
N ALA A 588 -21.19 13.87 -29.37
CA ALA A 588 -22.27 14.77 -29.05
C ALA A 588 -23.38 14.04 -28.29
N VAL A 589 -24.08 14.77 -27.42
CA VAL A 589 -25.30 14.32 -26.74
C VAL A 589 -26.36 15.38 -26.97
N ILE A 590 -27.59 14.98 -27.28
CA ILE A 590 -28.73 15.88 -27.33
C ILE A 590 -29.87 15.35 -26.47
N VAL A 591 -30.30 16.14 -25.48
CA VAL A 591 -31.54 15.90 -24.75
C VAL A 591 -32.65 16.66 -25.46
N ARG A 592 -33.74 16.00 -25.84
CA ARG A 592 -34.82 16.62 -26.64
C ARG A 592 -36.09 16.88 -25.85
N GLY A 593 -36.67 18.06 -26.03
CA GLY A 593 -38.03 18.38 -25.57
C GLY A 593 -38.24 18.32 -24.05
N ALA A 594 -37.22 18.62 -23.25
CA ALA A 594 -37.28 18.66 -21.80
C ALA A 594 -37.74 20.03 -21.26
N THR A 595 -38.13 20.08 -19.98
CA THR A 595 -38.17 21.33 -19.23
C THR A 595 -36.78 21.61 -18.65
N ILE A 596 -36.07 22.59 -19.23
CA ILE A 596 -34.68 22.89 -18.90
C ILE A 596 -34.61 24.08 -17.94
N TRP A 597 -34.03 23.85 -16.77
CA TRP A 597 -33.65 24.86 -15.79
C TRP A 597 -32.24 25.33 -16.10
N THR A 598 -32.09 26.48 -16.77
CA THR A 598 -30.75 26.88 -17.22
C THR A 598 -29.87 27.44 -16.11
N GLN A 599 -30.47 28.04 -15.07
CA GLN A 599 -29.77 28.86 -14.06
C GLN A 599 -28.88 29.97 -14.66
N GLY A 600 -29.14 30.30 -15.93
CA GLY A 600 -28.56 31.39 -16.67
C GLY A 600 -29.62 32.43 -17.03
N PRO A 601 -29.27 33.43 -17.85
CA PRO A 601 -30.18 34.50 -18.24
C PRO A 601 -31.47 34.02 -18.95
N GLN A 602 -31.46 32.82 -19.54
CA GLN A 602 -32.61 32.24 -20.24
C GLN A 602 -33.70 31.70 -19.28
N GLY A 603 -33.41 31.54 -17.99
CA GLY A 603 -34.38 31.04 -17.01
C GLY A 603 -34.81 29.59 -17.26
N ARG A 604 -36.08 29.28 -17.03
CA ARG A 604 -36.68 27.97 -17.30
C ARG A 604 -37.27 27.93 -18.71
N LEU A 605 -36.90 26.92 -19.49
CA LEU A 605 -37.37 26.71 -20.86
C LEU A 605 -38.22 25.45 -20.95
N GLU A 606 -39.42 25.55 -21.52
CA GLU A 606 -40.29 24.40 -21.79
C GLU A 606 -40.01 23.83 -23.18
N GLN A 607 -40.15 22.50 -23.33
CA GLN A 607 -39.97 21.78 -24.61
C GLN A 607 -38.65 22.14 -25.33
N ALA A 608 -37.59 22.29 -24.55
CA ALA A 608 -36.29 22.72 -25.03
C ALA A 608 -35.30 21.54 -25.17
N ASP A 609 -34.27 21.77 -25.95
CA ASP A 609 -33.19 20.85 -26.22
C ASP A 609 -31.89 21.34 -25.54
N LEU A 610 -31.08 20.39 -25.07
CA LEU A 610 -29.71 20.62 -24.57
C LEU A 610 -28.74 19.88 -25.50
N LEU A 611 -27.88 20.62 -26.21
CA LEU A 611 -26.82 20.05 -27.04
C LEU A 611 -25.48 20.14 -26.30
N VAL A 612 -24.81 19.00 -26.18
CA VAL A 612 -23.46 18.85 -25.61
C VAL A 612 -22.53 18.34 -26.70
N GLU A 613 -21.36 18.96 -26.85
CA GLU A 613 -20.30 18.52 -27.76
C GLU A 613 -18.96 18.52 -27.04
N LYS A 614 -18.18 17.44 -27.21
CA LYS A 614 -16.82 17.32 -26.63
C LYS A 614 -16.76 17.63 -25.12
N GLY A 615 -17.78 17.20 -24.38
CA GLY A 615 -17.87 17.39 -22.93
C GLY A 615 -18.25 18.79 -22.46
N ARG A 616 -18.68 19.67 -23.37
CA ARG A 616 -19.15 21.03 -23.06
C ARG A 616 -20.53 21.27 -23.62
N ILE A 617 -21.27 22.17 -22.98
CA ILE A 617 -22.57 22.64 -23.47
C ILE A 617 -22.31 23.46 -24.74
N ALA A 618 -22.90 23.03 -25.85
CA ALA A 618 -22.81 23.73 -27.13
C ALA A 618 -23.95 24.74 -27.29
N ALA A 619 -25.18 24.34 -26.94
CA ALA A 619 -26.36 25.19 -27.03
C ALA A 619 -27.50 24.69 -26.13
N VAL A 620 -28.37 25.62 -25.73
CA VAL A 620 -29.65 25.35 -25.07
C VAL A 620 -30.73 26.17 -25.77
N GLY A 621 -31.84 25.54 -26.16
CA GLY A 621 -32.92 26.20 -26.90
C GLY A 621 -33.84 25.20 -27.59
N GLN A 622 -34.79 25.68 -28.38
CA GLN A 622 -35.74 24.80 -29.07
C GLN A 622 -35.26 24.43 -30.47
N GLY A 623 -35.51 23.19 -30.91
CA GLY A 623 -35.26 22.75 -32.28
C GLY A 623 -33.77 22.71 -32.65
N LEU A 624 -32.91 22.32 -31.71
CA LEU A 624 -31.47 22.28 -31.93
C LEU A 624 -31.12 21.18 -32.93
N LYS A 625 -30.24 21.53 -33.88
CA LYS A 625 -29.62 20.56 -34.80
C LYS A 625 -28.47 19.87 -34.09
N ALA A 626 -28.53 18.55 -34.01
CA ALA A 626 -27.45 17.72 -33.52
C ALA A 626 -26.75 17.03 -34.69
N PRO A 627 -25.46 16.66 -34.55
CA PRO A 627 -24.81 15.78 -35.49
C PRO A 627 -25.51 14.42 -35.59
N ALA A 628 -25.41 13.74 -36.75
CA ALA A 628 -26.18 12.53 -37.05
C ALA A 628 -25.87 11.32 -36.13
N ASP A 629 -24.69 11.31 -35.51
CA ASP A 629 -24.21 10.29 -34.56
C ASP A 629 -24.30 10.75 -33.09
N ALA A 630 -25.02 11.84 -32.81
CA ALA A 630 -25.25 12.27 -31.44
C ALA A 630 -26.05 11.23 -30.65
N VAL A 631 -25.68 11.04 -29.39
CA VAL A 631 -26.51 10.25 -28.46
C VAL A 631 -27.75 11.08 -28.16
N GLU A 632 -28.90 10.64 -28.68
CA GLU A 632 -30.18 11.29 -28.47
C GLU A 632 -30.87 10.72 -27.22
N ILE A 633 -31.32 11.61 -26.34
CA ILE A 633 -32.04 11.30 -25.10
C ILE A 633 -33.41 11.95 -25.18
N ASP A 634 -34.48 11.17 -25.01
CA ASP A 634 -35.83 11.69 -24.92
C ASP A 634 -36.06 12.37 -23.56
N GLY A 635 -36.17 13.68 -23.58
CA GLY A 635 -36.40 14.50 -22.39
C GLY A 635 -37.87 14.86 -22.17
N ARG A 636 -38.81 14.38 -23.00
CA ARG A 636 -40.23 14.73 -22.86
C ARG A 636 -40.78 14.26 -21.51
N GLY A 637 -41.40 15.18 -20.78
CA GLY A 637 -41.90 14.92 -19.42
C GLY A 637 -40.78 14.80 -18.37
N LYS A 638 -39.54 15.14 -18.71
CA LYS A 638 -38.39 15.17 -17.80
C LYS A 638 -37.92 16.60 -17.58
N HIS A 639 -37.20 16.81 -16.49
CA HIS A 639 -36.54 18.08 -16.19
C HIS A 639 -35.02 17.95 -16.30
N VAL A 640 -34.35 18.99 -16.80
CA VAL A 640 -32.89 19.04 -16.88
C VAL A 640 -32.38 20.27 -16.13
N SER A 641 -31.41 20.08 -15.23
CA SER A 641 -30.76 21.16 -14.47
C SER A 641 -29.24 21.08 -14.61
N PRO A 642 -28.48 22.13 -14.23
CA PRO A 642 -27.06 21.98 -13.95
C PRO A 642 -26.86 20.94 -12.85
N GLY A 643 -25.68 20.35 -12.84
CA GLY A 643 -25.22 19.51 -11.73
C GLY A 643 -25.26 20.25 -10.41
N ILE A 644 -25.70 19.56 -9.35
CA ILE A 644 -25.64 20.10 -7.99
C ILE A 644 -24.18 20.19 -7.55
N ILE A 645 -23.86 21.25 -6.82
CA ILE A 645 -22.52 21.52 -6.28
C ILE A 645 -22.63 21.67 -4.77
N ASP A 646 -21.95 20.79 -4.05
CA ASP A 646 -21.84 20.89 -2.60
C ASP A 646 -20.63 21.75 -2.21
N ALA A 647 -20.89 22.91 -1.61
CA ALA A 647 -19.82 23.82 -1.19
C ALA A 647 -19.17 23.41 0.14
N HIS A 648 -19.71 22.42 0.85
CA HIS A 648 -19.11 21.94 2.09
C HIS A 648 -19.36 20.44 2.32
N SER A 649 -18.30 19.64 2.17
CA SER A 649 -18.35 18.20 2.33
C SER A 649 -17.09 17.63 2.99
N HIS A 650 -17.25 16.46 3.62
CA HIS A 650 -16.20 15.67 4.27
C HIS A 650 -15.99 14.29 3.65
N ILE A 651 -16.67 13.99 2.53
CA ILE A 651 -16.51 12.72 1.81
C ILE A 651 -15.12 12.59 1.16
N ALA A 652 -14.74 11.37 0.81
CA ALA A 652 -13.56 11.07 0.01
C ALA A 652 -12.25 11.61 0.62
N ILE A 653 -12.16 11.64 1.95
CA ILE A 653 -10.97 12.01 2.72
C ILE A 653 -10.48 10.79 3.50
N ALA A 654 -9.29 10.28 3.17
CA ALA A 654 -8.75 9.08 3.79
C ALA A 654 -8.07 9.35 5.14
N ARG A 655 -8.41 8.53 6.15
CA ARG A 655 -7.74 8.43 7.46
C ARG A 655 -7.61 9.78 8.19
N GLY A 656 -8.75 10.45 8.38
CA GLY A 656 -8.93 11.64 9.21
C GLY A 656 -9.28 12.90 8.42
N VAL A 657 -10.39 13.55 8.78
CA VAL A 657 -10.86 14.82 8.18
C VAL A 657 -10.09 16.04 8.71
N ASN A 658 -9.63 15.98 9.96
CA ASN A 658 -8.91 17.05 10.65
C ASN A 658 -7.50 16.62 11.03
N GLU A 659 -6.53 17.54 10.94
CA GLU A 659 -5.30 17.46 11.73
C GLU A 659 -5.50 18.21 13.05
N GLY A 660 -6.07 17.53 14.05
CA GLY A 660 -6.55 18.15 15.30
C GLY A 660 -5.46 18.52 16.32
N SER A 661 -4.24 17.96 16.18
CA SER A 661 -3.18 18.06 17.19
C SER A 661 -2.62 19.48 17.40
N HIS A 662 -2.75 20.37 16.40
CA HIS A 662 -2.33 21.77 16.49
C HIS A 662 -3.47 22.72 16.15
N ALA A 663 -3.55 23.89 16.78
CA ALA A 663 -4.58 24.89 16.46
C ALA A 663 -4.44 25.52 15.05
N VAL A 664 -3.25 25.41 14.44
CA VAL A 664 -2.94 25.98 13.13
C VAL A 664 -2.26 24.90 12.30
N THR A 665 -2.91 24.46 11.23
CA THR A 665 -2.45 23.33 10.38
C THR A 665 -2.53 23.65 8.89
N SER A 666 -2.34 24.93 8.50
CA SER A 666 -2.47 25.37 7.11
C SER A 666 -1.51 24.71 6.11
N GLU A 667 -0.48 23.99 6.60
CA GLU A 667 0.42 23.18 5.79
C GLU A 667 -0.23 21.91 5.20
N VAL A 668 -1.26 21.35 5.86
CA VAL A 668 -1.86 20.07 5.45
C VAL A 668 -2.85 20.28 4.30
N ARG A 669 -3.05 19.23 3.49
CA ARG A 669 -3.81 19.33 2.23
C ARG A 669 -4.73 18.12 2.06
N ILE A 670 -6.02 18.38 1.90
CA ILE A 670 -6.99 17.31 1.56
C ILE A 670 -6.68 16.69 0.20
N GLY A 671 -6.13 17.47 -0.74
CA GLY A 671 -5.69 16.97 -2.04
C GLY A 671 -4.67 15.82 -1.93
N ASP A 672 -3.87 15.75 -0.86
CA ASP A 672 -2.88 14.68 -0.65
C ASP A 672 -3.51 13.37 -0.13
N VAL A 673 -4.77 13.41 0.31
CA VAL A 673 -5.46 12.30 0.99
C VAL A 673 -6.83 11.99 0.39
N LEU A 674 -7.06 12.36 -0.87
CA LEU A 674 -8.28 11.99 -1.57
C LEU A 674 -8.46 10.47 -1.59
N ASP A 675 -9.69 10.03 -1.31
CA ASP A 675 -10.13 8.64 -1.43
C ASP A 675 -11.07 8.48 -2.63
N PRO A 676 -10.54 8.06 -3.79
CA PRO A 676 -11.36 7.78 -4.98
C PRO A 676 -12.25 6.54 -4.85
N THR A 677 -12.13 5.78 -3.77
CA THR A 677 -12.88 4.54 -3.51
C THR A 677 -14.08 4.74 -2.59
N ASP A 678 -14.29 5.95 -2.07
CA ASP A 678 -15.41 6.28 -1.21
C ASP A 678 -16.75 6.18 -1.97
N ILE A 679 -17.56 5.19 -1.58
CA ILE A 679 -18.87 4.90 -2.18
C ILE A 679 -19.85 6.06 -2.11
N THR A 680 -19.66 7.01 -1.18
CA THR A 680 -20.50 8.21 -1.08
C THR A 680 -20.47 9.02 -2.38
N ILE A 681 -19.36 9.01 -3.13
CA ILE A 681 -19.25 9.63 -4.47
C ILE A 681 -20.32 9.07 -5.41
N TYR A 682 -20.43 7.74 -5.49
CA TYR A 682 -21.43 7.08 -6.35
C TYR A 682 -22.86 7.36 -5.87
N ARG A 683 -23.09 7.34 -4.55
CA ARG A 683 -24.41 7.62 -3.96
C ARG A 683 -24.87 9.06 -4.22
N GLN A 684 -23.96 10.02 -4.16
CA GLN A 684 -24.21 11.45 -4.44
C GLN A 684 -24.47 11.73 -5.91
N LEU A 685 -23.83 11.00 -6.84
CA LEU A 685 -24.23 11.03 -8.25
C LEU A 685 -25.70 10.65 -8.42
N GLY A 686 -26.20 9.67 -7.65
CA GLY A 686 -27.62 9.28 -7.64
C GLY A 686 -28.58 10.34 -7.08
N GLY A 687 -28.07 11.38 -6.42
CA GLY A 687 -28.78 12.58 -5.98
C GLY A 687 -28.57 13.80 -6.89
N GLY A 688 -27.86 13.65 -8.02
CA GLY A 688 -27.60 14.74 -8.96
C GLY A 688 -26.41 15.64 -8.60
N VAL A 689 -25.62 15.28 -7.59
CA VAL A 689 -24.39 16.01 -7.24
C VAL A 689 -23.29 15.68 -8.24
N THR A 690 -22.58 16.70 -8.70
CA THR A 690 -21.52 16.57 -9.72
C THR A 690 -20.16 17.06 -9.25
N SER A 691 -20.14 18.00 -8.30
CA SER A 691 -18.94 18.58 -7.74
C SER A 691 -19.10 18.83 -6.24
N ALA A 692 -17.99 18.73 -5.50
CA ALA A 692 -17.97 19.01 -4.07
C ALA A 692 -16.67 19.74 -3.69
N GLN A 693 -16.75 20.66 -2.72
CA GLN A 693 -15.57 21.12 -1.99
C GLN A 693 -15.35 20.20 -0.79
N LEU A 694 -14.18 19.58 -0.75
CA LEU A 694 -13.71 18.82 0.41
C LEU A 694 -12.85 19.71 1.29
N LEU A 695 -13.18 19.78 2.58
CA LEU A 695 -12.53 20.67 3.53
C LEU A 695 -12.38 20.01 4.90
N HIS A 696 -11.54 20.59 5.75
CA HIS A 696 -11.44 20.14 7.15
C HIS A 696 -12.77 20.36 7.86
N GLY A 697 -12.98 19.67 8.98
CA GLY A 697 -14.03 19.95 9.95
C GLY A 697 -13.75 21.26 10.69
N SER A 698 -14.13 21.31 11.97
CA SER A 698 -14.07 22.54 12.79
C SER A 698 -13.11 22.47 13.98
N ALA A 699 -12.18 21.52 13.99
CA ALA A 699 -11.30 21.28 15.15
C ALA A 699 -10.24 22.39 15.36
N ASN A 700 -9.90 23.14 14.32
CA ASN A 700 -8.77 24.08 14.31
C ASN A 700 -9.23 25.51 13.96
N PRO A 701 -8.79 26.55 14.69
CA PRO A 701 -8.93 27.94 14.23
C PRO A 701 -8.49 28.12 12.77
N ILE A 702 -7.30 27.61 12.42
CA ILE A 702 -6.83 27.50 11.04
C ILE A 702 -6.61 26.02 10.77
N GLY A 703 -7.52 25.39 10.02
CA GLY A 703 -7.36 24.02 9.56
C GLY A 703 -6.41 23.94 8.38
N GLY A 704 -6.69 23.04 7.44
CA GLY A 704 -5.86 22.83 6.27
C GLY A 704 -6.49 23.23 4.93
N GLN A 705 -5.69 23.06 3.89
CA GLN A 705 -6.04 23.38 2.52
C GLN A 705 -7.10 22.40 2.00
N SER A 706 -8.13 22.95 1.40
CA SER A 706 -9.29 22.23 0.87
C SER A 706 -9.05 21.82 -0.60
N GLN A 707 -9.90 20.93 -1.12
CA GLN A 707 -9.83 20.44 -2.49
C GLN A 707 -11.22 20.37 -3.12
N VAL A 708 -11.43 21.10 -4.21
CA VAL A 708 -12.64 20.95 -5.02
C VAL A 708 -12.47 19.75 -5.96
N ILE A 709 -13.46 18.87 -6.01
CA ILE A 709 -13.49 17.68 -6.85
C ILE A 709 -14.71 17.68 -7.77
N LYS A 710 -14.60 16.97 -8.90
CA LYS A 710 -15.75 16.46 -9.63
C LYS A 710 -15.95 14.98 -9.28
N LEU A 711 -17.19 14.54 -9.12
CA LEU A 711 -17.55 13.19 -8.67
C LEU A 711 -17.37 12.12 -9.76
N ARG A 712 -16.18 12.05 -10.35
CA ARG A 712 -15.84 11.17 -11.48
C ARG A 712 -15.60 9.72 -11.04
N TRP A 713 -16.64 9.04 -10.52
CA TRP A 713 -16.57 7.66 -10.02
C TRP A 713 -15.88 6.70 -11.00
N GLY A 714 -14.91 5.92 -10.50
CA GLY A 714 -14.04 5.07 -11.31
C GLY A 714 -12.73 5.72 -11.78
N SER A 715 -12.48 6.98 -11.42
CA SER A 715 -11.18 7.65 -11.63
C SER A 715 -10.30 7.52 -10.40
N ASP A 716 -8.98 7.62 -10.57
CA ASP A 716 -8.05 7.72 -9.43
C ASP A 716 -8.13 9.08 -8.72
N ALA A 717 -7.34 9.25 -7.65
CA ALA A 717 -7.33 10.47 -6.84
C ALA A 717 -7.02 11.74 -7.66
N ALA A 718 -6.14 11.64 -8.67
CA ALA A 718 -5.84 12.75 -9.57
C ALA A 718 -7.04 13.08 -10.48
N GLY A 719 -7.72 12.07 -11.00
CA GLY A 719 -8.90 12.22 -11.84
C GLY A 719 -10.11 12.85 -11.15
N LEU A 720 -10.22 12.77 -9.82
CA LEU A 720 -11.27 13.48 -9.06
C LEU A 720 -11.05 15.00 -9.00
N ARG A 721 -9.79 15.47 -9.02
CA ARG A 721 -9.48 16.89 -8.81
C ARG A 721 -10.16 17.77 -9.86
N PHE A 722 -10.78 18.86 -9.42
CA PHE A 722 -11.21 19.92 -10.32
C PHE A 722 -10.00 20.78 -10.69
N ALA A 723 -9.35 20.46 -11.80
CA ALA A 723 -8.12 21.13 -12.21
C ALA A 723 -8.35 22.61 -12.58
N GLY A 724 -7.39 23.46 -12.21
CA GLY A 724 -7.35 24.87 -12.58
C GLY A 724 -8.29 25.78 -11.77
N VAL A 725 -8.88 25.27 -10.70
CA VAL A 725 -9.73 26.07 -9.79
C VAL A 725 -8.89 26.85 -8.78
N THR A 726 -9.46 27.93 -8.25
CA THR A 726 -8.80 28.73 -7.20
C THR A 726 -8.69 27.87 -5.93
N PRO A 727 -7.48 27.69 -5.34
CA PRO A 727 -7.32 26.96 -4.10
C PRO A 727 -8.11 27.58 -2.93
N THR A 728 -8.57 26.75 -2.01
CA THR A 728 -9.30 27.20 -0.81
C THR A 728 -8.68 26.63 0.48
N ILE A 729 -9.03 27.18 1.64
CA ILE A 729 -8.54 26.75 2.97
C ILE A 729 -9.64 26.89 4.02
N LYS A 730 -9.71 25.94 4.95
CA LYS A 730 -10.70 25.92 6.03
C LYS A 730 -10.18 26.61 7.28
N PHE A 731 -11.01 27.50 7.82
CA PHE A 731 -10.88 28.14 9.13
C PHE A 731 -12.11 27.78 9.97
N ALA A 732 -12.05 27.96 11.28
CA ALA A 732 -13.22 27.77 12.14
C ALA A 732 -13.27 28.74 13.33
N LEU A 733 -14.49 29.12 13.70
CA LEU A 733 -14.85 29.91 14.86
C LEU A 733 -15.66 29.05 15.84
N GLY A 734 -16.21 29.63 16.91
CA GLY A 734 -17.20 28.92 17.72
C GLY A 734 -16.65 28.08 18.87
N GLU A 735 -17.54 27.22 19.37
CA GLU A 735 -17.30 26.32 20.50
C GLU A 735 -16.31 25.22 20.17
N ASN A 736 -16.27 24.77 18.91
CA ASN A 736 -15.46 23.62 18.49
C ASN A 736 -13.96 23.94 18.61
N VAL A 737 -13.53 25.07 18.07
CA VAL A 737 -12.11 25.44 18.03
C VAL A 737 -11.53 25.84 19.38
N LYS A 738 -12.36 26.36 20.31
CA LYS A 738 -11.90 26.70 21.66
C LYS A 738 -11.73 25.46 22.55
N GLN A 739 -12.37 24.33 22.21
CA GLN A 739 -12.31 23.03 22.90
C GLN A 739 -12.63 23.00 24.40
N SER A 740 -12.89 24.13 25.05
CA SER A 740 -13.16 24.21 26.50
C SER A 740 -14.44 23.46 26.93
N ASN A 741 -15.25 22.99 25.97
CA ASN A 741 -16.48 22.25 26.18
C ASN A 741 -16.36 20.77 25.77
N TRP A 742 -15.15 20.29 25.40
CA TRP A 742 -14.93 18.91 24.95
C TRP A 742 -14.67 17.92 26.10
N GLY A 743 -14.74 18.39 27.33
CA GLY A 743 -14.45 17.60 28.53
C GLY A 743 -13.18 18.07 29.24
N SER A 744 -12.87 17.45 30.38
CA SER A 744 -11.76 17.85 31.25
C SER A 744 -10.38 17.66 30.60
N GLU A 745 -10.28 16.82 29.58
CA GLU A 745 -9.04 16.43 28.93
C GLU A 745 -8.57 17.42 27.85
N PHE A 746 -9.46 18.29 27.35
CA PHE A 746 -9.18 19.22 26.25
C PHE A 746 -8.99 20.68 26.70
N THR A 747 -8.36 20.85 27.88
CA THR A 747 -8.28 22.15 28.58
C THR A 747 -6.94 22.89 28.42
N SER A 748 -5.95 22.27 27.78
CA SER A 748 -4.57 22.79 27.70
C SER A 748 -4.23 23.49 26.38
N ARG A 749 -4.86 23.09 25.26
CA ARG A 749 -4.58 23.64 23.92
C ARG A 749 -5.10 25.07 23.81
N TYR A 750 -4.23 26.05 23.53
CA TYR A 750 -4.66 27.39 23.16
C TYR A 750 -5.23 27.42 21.73
N PRO A 751 -6.36 28.09 21.46
CA PRO A 751 -7.14 28.94 22.37
C PRO A 751 -8.20 28.17 23.16
N GLN A 752 -8.48 28.60 24.41
CA GLN A 752 -9.58 28.08 25.26
C GLN A 752 -10.79 29.04 25.35
N THR A 753 -10.77 30.15 24.61
CA THR A 753 -11.81 31.19 24.65
C THR A 753 -12.12 31.71 23.26
N ARG A 754 -13.33 32.23 23.07
CA ARG A 754 -13.74 32.94 21.83
C ARG A 754 -12.86 34.14 21.50
N MET A 755 -12.20 34.75 22.49
CA MET A 755 -11.25 35.85 22.27
C MET A 755 -9.92 35.38 21.69
N GLY A 756 -9.44 34.21 22.14
CA GLY A 756 -8.17 33.65 21.64
C GLY A 756 -8.24 33.16 20.19
N VAL A 757 -9.43 32.78 19.71
CA VAL A 757 -9.65 32.29 18.34
C VAL A 757 -9.30 33.33 17.26
N PRO A 758 -9.87 34.55 17.25
CA PRO A 758 -9.47 35.57 16.28
C PRO A 758 -8.04 36.06 16.51
N GLU A 759 -7.54 36.06 17.75
CA GLU A 759 -6.16 36.50 18.06
C GLU A 759 -5.12 35.58 17.45
N ILE A 760 -5.25 34.25 17.61
CA ILE A 760 -4.32 33.29 17.00
C ILE A 760 -4.35 33.38 15.47
N MET A 761 -5.52 33.61 14.87
CA MET A 761 -5.61 33.82 13.42
C MET A 761 -4.84 35.07 12.98
N LEU A 762 -5.03 36.19 13.69
CA LEU A 762 -4.35 37.45 13.38
C LEU A 762 -2.83 37.31 13.52
N ASP A 763 -2.34 36.71 14.60
CA ASP A 763 -0.92 36.47 14.84
C ASP A 763 -0.28 35.70 13.68
N GLN A 764 -0.92 34.61 13.22
CA GLN A 764 -0.39 33.81 12.12
C GLN A 764 -0.35 34.57 10.79
N PHE A 765 -1.33 35.45 10.52
CA PHE A 765 -1.27 36.33 9.35
C PHE A 765 -0.15 37.37 9.46
N LEU A 766 0.14 37.89 10.65
CA LEU A 766 1.27 38.79 10.87
C LEU A 766 2.61 38.05 10.66
N ALA A 767 2.73 36.82 11.16
CA ALA A 767 3.87 35.95 10.89
C ALA A 767 4.06 35.67 9.38
N ALA A 768 2.95 35.39 8.67
CA ALA A 768 2.96 35.18 7.22
C ALA A 768 3.43 36.43 6.46
N ARG A 769 3.02 37.64 6.88
CA ARG A 769 3.54 38.90 6.30
C ARG A 769 5.06 39.03 6.50
N GLY A 770 5.55 38.71 7.69
CA GLY A 770 6.98 38.72 7.99
C GLY A 770 7.76 37.71 7.13
N TYR A 771 7.20 36.51 6.95
CA TYR A 771 7.76 35.48 6.07
C TYR A 771 7.81 35.94 4.61
N ALA A 772 6.72 36.50 4.09
CA ALA A 772 6.68 37.07 2.73
C ALA A 772 7.70 38.20 2.52
N ALA A 773 7.97 39.01 3.55
CA ALA A 773 9.01 40.04 3.49
C ALA A 773 10.41 39.42 3.36
N ARG A 774 10.74 38.41 4.18
CA ARG A 774 12.02 37.68 4.11
C ARG A 774 12.24 37.01 2.75
N LEU A 775 11.21 36.41 2.16
CA LEU A 775 11.30 35.80 0.83
C LEU A 775 11.67 36.80 -0.29
N ARG A 776 11.43 38.10 -0.09
CA ARG A 776 11.75 39.15 -1.08
C ARG A 776 13.16 39.73 -0.92
N GLU A 777 13.83 39.47 0.20
CA GLU A 777 15.18 39.96 0.45
C GLU A 777 16.18 39.28 -0.50
N LYS A 778 17.03 40.09 -1.16
CA LYS A 778 18.06 39.59 -2.08
C LYS A 778 19.43 39.58 -1.40
N GLY A 779 20.24 38.56 -1.71
CA GLY A 779 21.62 38.46 -1.21
C GLY A 779 21.75 38.03 0.26
N GLY A 780 20.64 37.69 0.92
CA GLY A 780 20.61 37.18 2.29
C GLY A 780 20.87 35.68 2.40
N ALA A 781 20.69 35.19 3.63
CA ALA A 781 20.59 33.77 3.95
C ALA A 781 19.56 33.04 3.06
N PRO A 782 19.78 31.77 2.69
CA PRO A 782 18.70 30.92 2.20
C PRO A 782 17.56 30.91 3.23
N VAL A 783 16.36 31.28 2.79
CA VAL A 783 15.16 31.32 3.65
C VAL A 783 14.53 29.93 3.67
N ARG A 784 14.25 29.40 4.86
CA ARG A 784 13.54 28.12 5.04
C ARG A 784 12.13 28.25 4.45
N ARG A 785 11.72 27.34 3.57
CA ARG A 785 10.31 27.25 3.14
C ARG A 785 9.46 26.75 4.30
N ASP A 786 8.44 27.50 4.66
CA ASP A 786 7.48 27.13 5.69
C ASP A 786 6.09 26.93 5.06
N LEU A 787 5.66 25.67 4.94
CA LEU A 787 4.41 25.35 4.23
C LEU A 787 3.17 25.93 4.91
N ARG A 788 3.21 26.13 6.24
CA ARG A 788 2.11 26.70 7.01
C ARG A 788 1.97 28.19 6.67
N LEU A 789 3.07 28.93 6.74
CA LEU A 789 3.07 30.36 6.43
C LEU A 789 2.86 30.63 4.93
N GLU A 790 3.38 29.78 4.04
CA GLU A 790 3.14 29.91 2.60
C GLU A 790 1.65 29.88 2.23
N ALA A 791 0.87 28.99 2.84
CA ALA A 791 -0.57 28.93 2.61
C ALA A 791 -1.28 30.23 3.04
N LEU A 792 -0.84 30.86 4.13
CA LEU A 792 -1.40 32.13 4.60
C LEU A 792 -0.94 33.32 3.76
N VAL A 793 0.28 33.30 3.23
CA VAL A 793 0.75 34.28 2.24
C VAL A 793 -0.13 34.25 1.00
N GLN A 794 -0.53 33.08 0.52
CA GLN A 794 -1.45 32.94 -0.61
C GLN A 794 -2.82 33.57 -0.33
N VAL A 795 -3.32 33.47 0.91
CA VAL A 795 -4.56 34.16 1.31
C VAL A 795 -4.38 35.68 1.25
N LEU A 796 -3.29 36.20 1.82
CA LEU A 796 -2.98 37.64 1.78
C LEU A 796 -2.76 38.17 0.36
N ALA A 797 -2.32 37.32 -0.56
CA ALA A 797 -2.15 37.63 -1.99
C ALA A 797 -3.46 37.51 -2.80
N GLY A 798 -4.54 37.01 -2.20
CA GLY A 798 -5.81 36.75 -2.91
C GLY A 798 -5.78 35.51 -3.82
N GLU A 799 -4.72 34.71 -3.75
CA GLU A 799 -4.51 33.47 -4.51
C GLU A 799 -5.24 32.28 -3.90
N ARG A 800 -5.69 32.39 -2.64
CA ARG A 800 -6.40 31.35 -1.90
C ARG A 800 -7.60 31.91 -1.13
N ILE A 801 -8.75 31.25 -1.25
CA ILE A 801 -10.02 31.68 -0.63
C ILE A 801 -10.17 31.04 0.74
N VAL A 802 -10.56 31.83 1.73
CA VAL A 802 -10.87 31.34 3.08
C VAL A 802 -12.33 30.89 3.14
N HIS A 803 -12.56 29.65 3.54
CA HIS A 803 -13.87 29.13 3.92
C HIS A 803 -13.88 28.96 5.44
N ILE A 804 -14.78 29.63 6.14
CA ILE A 804 -14.73 29.71 7.61
C ILE A 804 -16.01 29.21 8.27
N HIS A 805 -15.88 28.15 9.07
CA HIS A 805 -16.95 27.66 9.94
C HIS A 805 -17.34 28.74 10.96
N SER A 806 -18.63 28.99 11.07
CA SER A 806 -19.20 30.01 11.95
C SER A 806 -20.65 29.68 12.26
N TYR A 807 -21.12 30.02 13.47
CA TYR A 807 -22.54 29.96 13.78
C TYR A 807 -23.08 31.31 14.23
N ARG A 808 -22.45 31.90 15.26
CA ARG A 808 -22.97 33.10 15.92
C ARG A 808 -22.52 34.41 15.28
N GLN A 809 -23.40 35.40 15.34
CA GLN A 809 -23.21 36.75 14.79
C GLN A 809 -21.96 37.46 15.32
N ASP A 810 -21.63 37.31 16.61
CA ASP A 810 -20.53 38.02 17.25
C ASP A 810 -19.17 37.55 16.74
N GLU A 811 -19.06 36.25 16.46
CA GLU A 811 -17.87 35.63 15.88
C GLU A 811 -17.73 35.94 14.39
N ILE A 812 -18.84 35.93 13.65
CA ILE A 812 -18.90 36.34 12.25
C ILE A 812 -18.37 37.77 12.12
N LEU A 813 -18.85 38.70 12.94
CA LEU A 813 -18.39 40.10 12.96
C LEU A 813 -16.91 40.21 13.37
N ALA A 814 -16.43 39.38 14.31
CA ALA A 814 -15.03 39.38 14.71
C ALA A 814 -14.11 39.01 13.54
N PHE A 815 -14.44 37.96 12.80
CA PHE A 815 -13.64 37.55 11.65
C PHE A 815 -13.81 38.50 10.45
N ALA A 816 -15.01 39.04 10.22
CA ALA A 816 -15.23 40.07 9.20
C ALA A 816 -14.28 41.27 9.38
N ARG A 817 -14.06 41.72 10.63
CA ARG A 817 -13.07 42.78 10.94
C ARG A 817 -11.64 42.38 10.60
N ILE A 818 -11.24 41.13 10.82
CA ILE A 818 -9.91 40.62 10.41
C ILE A 818 -9.80 40.63 8.89
N ALA A 819 -10.81 40.12 8.19
CA ALA A 819 -10.86 40.07 6.73
C ALA A 819 -10.77 41.48 6.11
N GLN A 820 -11.52 42.45 6.65
CA GLN A 820 -11.43 43.87 6.26
C GLN A 820 -10.03 44.45 6.51
N ARG A 821 -9.46 44.21 7.70
CA ARG A 821 -8.12 44.70 8.07
C ARG A 821 -7.03 44.16 7.15
N LEU A 822 -7.14 42.88 6.77
CA LEU A 822 -6.16 42.17 5.94
C LEU A 822 -6.51 42.19 4.45
N LYS A 823 -7.66 42.77 4.08
CA LYS A 823 -8.14 42.98 2.71
C LYS A 823 -8.34 41.70 1.90
N PHE A 824 -8.98 40.69 2.48
CA PHE A 824 -9.44 39.50 1.77
C PHE A 824 -10.94 39.26 1.99
N VAL A 825 -11.56 38.49 1.10
CA VAL A 825 -13.01 38.19 1.13
C VAL A 825 -13.21 36.70 1.43
N PRO A 826 -13.86 36.35 2.57
CA PRO A 826 -14.11 34.96 2.94
C PRO A 826 -15.47 34.45 2.46
N VAL A 827 -15.65 33.13 2.55
CA VAL A 827 -16.95 32.45 2.47
C VAL A 827 -17.26 31.84 3.84
N PHE A 828 -18.30 32.34 4.51
CA PHE A 828 -18.74 31.80 5.78
C PHE A 828 -19.51 30.50 5.59
N GLN A 829 -19.27 29.54 6.47
CA GLN A 829 -19.78 28.17 6.44
C GLN A 829 -20.67 27.94 7.66
N HIS A 830 -21.75 27.18 7.46
CA HIS A 830 -22.92 26.97 8.32
C HIS A 830 -23.70 28.26 8.64
N ILE A 831 -23.01 29.27 9.16
CA ILE A 831 -23.45 30.67 9.30
C ILE A 831 -24.90 30.82 9.76
N LEU A 832 -25.28 30.06 10.79
CA LEU A 832 -26.68 29.90 11.19
C LEU A 832 -27.34 31.18 11.73
N GLU A 833 -26.55 32.14 12.24
CA GLU A 833 -27.01 33.49 12.57
C GLU A 833 -26.64 34.55 11.51
N GLY A 834 -26.28 34.14 10.30
CA GLY A 834 -25.90 35.03 9.22
C GLY A 834 -26.96 36.07 8.87
N TYR A 835 -28.25 35.70 9.00
CA TYR A 835 -29.39 36.62 8.82
C TYR A 835 -29.35 37.84 9.74
N LYS A 836 -28.69 37.77 10.90
CA LYS A 836 -28.57 38.89 11.83
C LYS A 836 -27.50 39.91 11.41
N VAL A 837 -26.63 39.55 10.47
CA VAL A 837 -25.46 40.33 10.03
C VAL A 837 -25.31 40.36 8.51
N ALA A 838 -26.40 40.11 7.78
CA ALA A 838 -26.41 39.95 6.33
C ALA A 838 -25.94 41.20 5.58
N ASP A 839 -26.24 42.38 6.12
CA ASP A 839 -25.76 43.68 5.64
C ASP A 839 -24.23 43.76 5.65
N VAL A 840 -23.60 43.35 6.76
CA VAL A 840 -22.13 43.32 6.89
C VAL A 840 -21.49 42.34 5.90
N LEU A 841 -22.14 41.19 5.66
CA LEU A 841 -21.66 40.21 4.69
C LEU A 841 -21.73 40.75 3.26
N ALA A 842 -22.84 41.41 2.91
CA ALA A 842 -23.03 42.05 1.61
C ALA A 842 -21.99 43.14 1.37
N ASP A 843 -21.76 44.02 2.35
CA ASP A 843 -20.75 45.08 2.30
C ASP A 843 -19.32 44.54 2.14
N LEU A 844 -19.01 43.39 2.76
CA LEU A 844 -17.72 42.71 2.62
C LEU A 844 -17.58 41.98 1.26
N GLY A 845 -18.70 41.73 0.56
CA GLY A 845 -18.76 40.85 -0.60
C GLY A 845 -18.59 39.36 -0.23
N ALA A 846 -18.84 38.99 1.02
CA ALA A 846 -18.64 37.64 1.52
C ALA A 846 -19.73 36.67 1.01
N GLY A 847 -19.35 35.41 0.81
CA GLY A 847 -20.30 34.32 0.56
C GLY A 847 -20.83 33.72 1.86
N ALA A 848 -22.02 33.13 1.82
CA ALA A 848 -22.63 32.40 2.93
C ALA A 848 -23.08 31.01 2.49
N SER A 849 -22.56 29.95 3.09
CA SER A 849 -23.00 28.57 2.86
C SER A 849 -23.62 28.05 4.15
N THR A 850 -24.93 27.83 4.17
CA THR A 850 -25.70 27.52 5.39
C THR A 850 -26.43 26.18 5.29
N PHE A 851 -26.92 25.69 6.42
CA PHE A 851 -27.96 24.67 6.43
C PHE A 851 -29.33 25.28 6.14
N SER A 852 -30.22 24.46 5.59
CA SER A 852 -31.63 24.82 5.42
C SER A 852 -32.41 24.64 6.73
N ASP A 853 -32.19 23.52 7.46
CA ASP A 853 -32.91 23.20 8.70
C ASP A 853 -32.15 22.38 9.77
N TRP A 854 -30.82 22.35 9.75
CA TRP A 854 -30.02 21.57 10.72
C TRP A 854 -29.46 22.42 11.88
N TRP A 855 -30.06 22.34 13.08
CA TRP A 855 -29.64 23.09 14.28
C TRP A 855 -30.15 22.49 15.62
N ALA A 856 -30.07 23.25 16.72
CA ALA A 856 -30.49 22.93 18.10
C ALA A 856 -29.73 21.82 18.84
N TYR A 857 -28.58 21.38 18.34
CA TYR A 857 -27.71 20.40 18.99
C TYR A 857 -26.59 21.01 19.86
N LYS A 858 -26.39 22.34 19.80
CA LYS A 858 -25.43 23.12 20.61
C LYS A 858 -26.01 24.48 21.00
N MET A 859 -25.43 25.11 22.02
CA MET A 859 -25.84 26.46 22.42
C MET A 859 -25.60 27.51 21.34
N GLU A 860 -24.51 27.40 20.58
CA GLU A 860 -24.20 28.35 19.49
C GLU A 860 -25.11 28.23 18.26
N VAL A 861 -25.97 27.22 18.20
CA VAL A 861 -26.92 26.99 17.09
C VAL A 861 -28.38 27.11 17.51
N VAL A 862 -28.67 27.58 18.73
CA VAL A 862 -30.04 27.63 19.26
C VAL A 862 -30.95 28.64 18.55
N ASP A 863 -30.36 29.73 18.05
CA ASP A 863 -31.08 30.84 17.37
C ASP A 863 -31.17 30.64 15.85
N ALA A 864 -30.77 29.48 15.35
CA ALA A 864 -30.88 29.15 13.94
C ALA A 864 -32.35 29.06 13.50
N ILE A 865 -32.63 29.55 12.29
CA ILE A 865 -33.98 29.56 11.71
C ILE A 865 -33.95 29.11 10.25
N PRO A 866 -35.01 28.47 9.74
CA PRO A 866 -35.04 28.02 8.34
C PRO A 866 -35.11 29.18 7.33
N TYR A 867 -35.42 30.38 7.81
CA TYR A 867 -35.44 31.62 7.03
C TYR A 867 -34.03 32.18 6.77
N ASN A 868 -32.99 31.65 7.41
CA ASN A 868 -31.64 32.22 7.40
C ASN A 868 -31.13 32.48 5.97
N GLY A 869 -31.13 31.43 5.13
CA GLY A 869 -30.65 31.54 3.76
C GLY A 869 -31.43 32.54 2.92
N ALA A 870 -32.76 32.59 3.10
CA ALA A 870 -33.62 33.50 2.35
C ALA A 870 -33.44 34.96 2.74
N LEU A 871 -33.33 35.24 4.04
CA LEU A 871 -33.10 36.58 4.57
C LEU A 871 -31.74 37.14 4.14
N MET A 872 -30.70 36.31 4.16
CA MET A 872 -29.39 36.70 3.63
C MET A 872 -29.43 36.96 2.12
N ALA A 873 -30.10 36.10 1.34
CA ALA A 873 -30.24 36.28 -0.10
C ALA A 873 -31.01 37.58 -0.45
N ALA A 874 -32.00 37.97 0.36
CA ALA A 874 -32.74 39.22 0.21
C ALA A 874 -31.89 40.48 0.48
N GLN A 875 -30.70 40.33 1.07
CA GLN A 875 -29.69 41.38 1.26
C GLN A 875 -28.54 41.26 0.26
N ASP A 876 -28.75 40.60 -0.88
CA ASP A 876 -27.77 40.40 -1.95
C ASP A 876 -26.51 39.60 -1.54
N VAL A 877 -26.55 38.86 -0.42
CA VAL A 877 -25.51 37.90 -0.05
C VAL A 877 -25.57 36.71 -1.01
N VAL A 878 -24.42 36.24 -1.50
CA VAL A 878 -24.35 35.01 -2.30
C VAL A 878 -24.50 33.81 -1.37
N VAL A 879 -25.72 33.27 -1.28
CA VAL A 879 -26.07 32.17 -0.36
C VAL A 879 -26.07 30.81 -1.06
N SER A 880 -25.51 29.79 -0.42
CA SER A 880 -25.64 28.38 -0.82
C SER A 880 -26.14 27.51 0.33
N PHE A 881 -26.74 26.36 0.00
CA PHE A 881 -27.00 25.29 0.97
C PHE A 881 -25.97 24.17 0.81
N ASN A 882 -25.46 23.68 1.93
CA ASN A 882 -24.48 22.60 1.97
C ASN A 882 -24.98 21.41 2.79
N SER A 883 -24.31 20.27 2.61
CA SER A 883 -24.72 19.03 3.26
C SER A 883 -24.07 18.82 4.62
N ASP A 884 -22.76 19.07 4.74
CA ASP A 884 -21.91 18.65 5.87
C ASP A 884 -21.99 17.12 6.18
N ASP A 885 -22.63 16.34 5.30
CA ASP A 885 -22.95 14.93 5.50
C ASP A 885 -23.07 14.19 4.16
N GLY A 886 -22.53 12.96 4.13
CA GLY A 886 -22.47 12.14 2.92
C GLY A 886 -23.83 11.71 2.38
N GLU A 887 -24.85 11.57 3.24
CA GLU A 887 -26.20 11.17 2.85
C GLU A 887 -27.06 12.40 2.51
N MET A 888 -27.00 13.47 3.30
CA MET A 888 -27.71 14.73 3.06
C MET A 888 -27.32 15.34 1.71
N ALA A 889 -26.07 15.18 1.27
CA ALA A 889 -25.60 15.64 -0.03
C ALA A 889 -26.47 15.11 -1.20
N ARG A 890 -27.05 13.91 -1.07
CA ARG A 890 -27.94 13.32 -2.07
C ARG A 890 -29.32 13.99 -2.15
N ARG A 891 -29.61 14.88 -1.20
CA ARG A 891 -30.90 15.55 -0.99
C ARG A 891 -30.79 17.07 -1.06
N LEU A 892 -29.65 17.62 -1.49
CA LEU A 892 -29.45 19.07 -1.63
C LEU A 892 -30.51 19.75 -2.50
N ASN A 893 -31.10 19.04 -3.46
CA ASN A 893 -32.24 19.52 -4.24
C ASN A 893 -33.48 19.79 -3.36
N THR A 894 -33.75 18.90 -2.40
CA THR A 894 -34.81 19.06 -1.40
C THR A 894 -34.44 20.14 -0.38
N GLU A 895 -33.16 20.24 0.00
CA GLU A 895 -32.68 21.32 0.86
C GLU A 895 -32.95 22.68 0.23
N ALA A 896 -32.64 22.84 -1.06
CA ALA A 896 -32.97 24.05 -1.83
C ALA A 896 -34.48 24.35 -1.82
N ALA A 897 -35.32 23.33 -2.00
CA ALA A 897 -36.78 23.48 -2.03
C ALA A 897 -37.35 24.04 -0.71
N LYS A 898 -36.71 23.78 0.44
CA LYS A 898 -37.14 24.34 1.73
C LYS A 898 -37.09 25.88 1.76
N ALA A 899 -36.19 26.50 0.98
CA ALA A 899 -36.12 27.97 0.88
C ALA A 899 -37.35 28.58 0.20
N ILE A 900 -38.10 27.81 -0.62
CA ILE A 900 -39.39 28.23 -1.14
C ILE A 900 -40.42 28.28 0.00
N LYS A 901 -40.48 27.20 0.80
CA LYS A 901 -41.45 27.06 1.89
C LYS A 901 -41.25 28.11 2.99
N TYR A 902 -40.02 28.29 3.46
CA TYR A 902 -39.73 29.19 4.57
C TYR A 902 -39.45 30.61 4.08
N GLY A 903 -38.69 30.79 3.00
CA GLY A 903 -38.26 32.11 2.53
C GLY A 903 -39.10 32.76 1.43
N GLY A 904 -40.02 32.02 0.81
CA GLY A 904 -40.77 32.51 -0.35
C GLY A 904 -39.89 32.74 -1.59
N LEU A 905 -38.71 32.11 -1.67
CA LEU A 905 -37.84 32.23 -2.84
C LEU A 905 -38.55 31.69 -4.09
N ALA A 906 -38.35 32.35 -5.23
CA ALA A 906 -38.73 31.80 -6.52
C ALA A 906 -37.97 30.48 -6.79
N GLU A 907 -38.59 29.54 -7.51
CA GLU A 907 -38.01 28.22 -7.77
C GLU A 907 -36.59 28.28 -8.37
N THR A 908 -36.36 29.20 -9.32
CA THR A 908 -35.03 29.38 -9.91
C THR A 908 -34.01 29.90 -8.90
N ALA A 909 -34.40 30.83 -8.02
CA ALA A 909 -33.54 31.35 -6.96
C ALA A 909 -33.25 30.28 -5.88
N ALA A 910 -34.22 29.42 -5.58
CA ALA A 910 -34.02 28.27 -4.69
C ALA A 910 -33.01 27.28 -5.29
N LEU A 911 -33.14 26.92 -6.57
CA LEU A 911 -32.18 26.02 -7.23
C LEU A 911 -30.77 26.62 -7.35
N ASP A 912 -30.64 27.94 -7.44
CA ASP A 912 -29.34 28.64 -7.42
C ASP A 912 -28.54 28.36 -6.13
N LEU A 913 -29.22 28.12 -4.99
CA LEU A 913 -28.58 27.82 -3.70
C LEU A 913 -27.70 26.55 -3.73
N VAL A 914 -27.92 25.65 -4.69
CA VAL A 914 -27.18 24.39 -4.81
C VAL A 914 -26.54 24.20 -6.19
N THR A 915 -26.55 25.25 -7.02
CA THR A 915 -25.95 25.23 -8.37
C THR A 915 -25.08 26.48 -8.60
N ARG A 916 -25.68 27.60 -9.01
CA ARG A 916 -24.97 28.83 -9.40
C ARG A 916 -24.24 29.49 -8.24
N ASN A 917 -24.84 29.56 -7.06
CA ASN A 917 -24.26 30.25 -5.90
C ASN A 917 -23.04 29.54 -5.30
N PRO A 918 -23.06 28.21 -5.04
CA PRO A 918 -21.85 27.52 -4.62
C PRO A 918 -20.75 27.59 -5.71
N ALA A 919 -21.10 27.58 -7.00
CA ALA A 919 -20.12 27.80 -8.07
C ALA A 919 -19.43 29.17 -7.97
N ARG A 920 -20.18 30.23 -7.65
CA ARG A 920 -19.64 31.59 -7.45
C ARG A 920 -18.74 31.67 -6.23
N GLN A 921 -19.16 31.08 -5.10
CA GLN A 921 -18.38 31.04 -3.87
C GLN A 921 -17.01 30.36 -4.07
N LEU A 922 -16.98 29.31 -4.90
CA LEU A 922 -15.78 28.55 -5.27
C LEU A 922 -14.98 29.19 -6.43
N ARG A 923 -15.51 30.25 -7.07
CA ARG A 923 -14.97 30.85 -8.31
C ARG A 923 -14.82 29.85 -9.46
N ILE A 924 -15.80 28.98 -9.62
CA ILE A 924 -15.92 27.98 -10.70
C ILE A 924 -17.17 28.19 -11.58
N ASP A 925 -17.90 29.28 -11.38
CA ASP A 925 -19.13 29.62 -12.11
C ASP A 925 -18.90 29.90 -13.60
N GLY A 926 -17.66 30.21 -13.99
CA GLY A 926 -17.26 30.24 -15.41
C GLY A 926 -17.21 28.87 -16.09
N ARG A 927 -17.30 27.77 -15.32
CA ARG A 927 -17.22 26.39 -15.81
C ARG A 927 -18.46 25.55 -15.54
N VAL A 928 -19.12 25.74 -14.40
CA VAL A 928 -20.27 24.93 -13.94
C VAL A 928 -21.32 25.80 -13.25
N GLY A 929 -22.42 25.21 -12.77
CA GLY A 929 -23.47 25.89 -12.00
C GLY A 929 -24.56 26.54 -12.85
N SER A 930 -24.43 26.56 -14.18
CA SER A 930 -25.52 26.88 -15.11
C SER A 930 -25.35 26.15 -16.44
N LEU A 931 -26.46 25.98 -17.18
CA LEU A 931 -26.48 25.39 -18.52
C LEU A 931 -26.33 26.51 -19.57
N GLU A 932 -25.08 26.92 -19.82
CA GLU A 932 -24.73 27.97 -20.78
C GLU A 932 -23.66 27.46 -21.76
N ALA A 933 -23.70 27.96 -23.00
CA ALA A 933 -22.73 27.58 -24.02
C ALA A 933 -21.28 27.82 -23.56
N GLY A 934 -20.42 26.84 -23.81
CA GLY A 934 -18.99 26.88 -23.45
C GLY A 934 -18.66 26.33 -22.07
N LYS A 935 -19.64 26.18 -21.16
CA LYS A 935 -19.46 25.56 -19.84
C LYS A 935 -19.31 24.05 -19.93
N ASP A 936 -18.75 23.45 -18.89
CA ASP A 936 -18.64 22.00 -18.77
C ASP A 936 -20.04 21.38 -18.77
N ALA A 937 -20.20 20.24 -19.45
CA ALA A 937 -21.48 19.55 -19.52
C ALA A 937 -21.72 18.70 -18.26
N ASP A 938 -21.93 19.40 -17.14
CA ASP A 938 -22.30 18.85 -15.84
C ASP A 938 -23.80 19.12 -15.61
N PHE A 939 -24.64 18.09 -15.80
CA PHE A 939 -26.09 18.24 -15.77
C PHE A 939 -26.79 16.98 -15.25
N VAL A 940 -28.04 17.15 -14.81
CA VAL A 940 -28.87 16.07 -14.26
C VAL A 940 -30.18 16.00 -15.02
N ILE A 941 -30.61 14.79 -15.35
CA ILE A 941 -31.94 14.50 -15.88
C ILE A 941 -32.78 13.95 -14.74
N TRP A 942 -33.89 14.61 -14.43
CA TRP A 942 -34.78 14.32 -13.33
C TRP A 942 -36.11 13.73 -13.81
N SER A 943 -36.68 12.85 -12.99
CA SER A 943 -38.00 12.26 -13.23
C SER A 943 -39.16 13.27 -13.19
N ASP A 944 -38.98 14.38 -12.48
CA ASP A 944 -39.93 15.48 -12.26
C ASP A 944 -39.12 16.74 -11.88
N SER A 945 -39.76 17.85 -11.51
CA SER A 945 -39.11 19.09 -11.06
C SER A 945 -38.02 18.79 -10.01
N PRO A 946 -36.78 19.31 -10.16
CA PRO A 946 -35.69 19.03 -9.24
C PRO A 946 -36.00 19.45 -7.79
N LEU A 947 -36.94 20.37 -7.57
CA LEU A 947 -37.32 20.85 -6.23
C LEU A 947 -38.52 20.08 -5.63
N SER A 948 -38.99 19.02 -6.29
CA SER A 948 -40.03 18.13 -5.77
C SER A 948 -39.42 17.07 -4.86
N THR A 949 -40.08 16.76 -3.75
CA THR A 949 -39.69 15.65 -2.86
C THR A 949 -39.89 14.27 -3.49
N LEU A 950 -40.66 14.19 -4.58
CA LEU A 950 -40.89 12.95 -5.34
C LEU A 950 -39.91 12.80 -6.51
N ALA A 951 -39.14 13.84 -6.83
CA ALA A 951 -38.17 13.78 -7.92
C ALA A 951 -36.94 12.96 -7.53
N TYR A 952 -36.39 12.25 -8.51
CA TYR A 952 -35.13 11.55 -8.39
C TYR A 952 -34.30 11.73 -9.66
N ALA A 953 -32.97 11.71 -9.51
CA ALA A 953 -32.07 11.73 -10.65
C ALA A 953 -32.19 10.42 -11.44
N GLU A 954 -32.55 10.52 -12.72
CA GLU A 954 -32.54 9.42 -13.67
C GLU A 954 -31.14 9.23 -14.23
N GLN A 955 -30.47 10.34 -14.57
CA GLN A 955 -29.10 10.35 -15.07
C GLN A 955 -28.33 11.55 -14.53
N THR A 956 -27.04 11.34 -14.22
CA THR A 956 -26.11 12.40 -13.83
C THR A 956 -24.90 12.37 -14.74
N TRP A 957 -24.62 13.52 -15.35
CA TRP A 957 -23.59 13.70 -16.35
C TRP A 957 -22.52 14.65 -15.83
N ILE A 958 -21.25 14.32 -16.07
CA ILE A 958 -20.08 15.16 -15.74
C ILE A 958 -19.16 15.18 -16.95
N ASP A 959 -18.73 16.37 -17.36
CA ASP A 959 -17.90 16.58 -18.56
C ASP A 959 -18.51 15.89 -19.80
N GLY A 960 -19.85 15.82 -19.88
CA GLY A 960 -20.60 15.15 -20.94
C GLY A 960 -20.50 13.63 -20.96
N ARG A 961 -20.10 13.00 -19.85
CA ARG A 961 -20.12 11.54 -19.65
C ARG A 961 -21.19 11.14 -18.63
N ARG A 962 -21.92 10.05 -18.88
CA ARG A 962 -22.97 9.54 -17.97
C ARG A 962 -22.34 8.76 -16.81
N TYR A 963 -22.16 9.43 -15.67
CA TYR A 963 -21.57 8.81 -14.47
C TYR A 963 -22.60 8.09 -13.60
N PHE A 964 -23.89 8.35 -13.79
CA PHE A 964 -24.97 7.62 -13.15
C PHE A 964 -26.15 7.48 -14.11
N ASP A 965 -26.78 6.30 -14.08
CA ASP A 965 -28.04 5.99 -14.76
C ASP A 965 -28.82 5.02 -13.87
N ARG A 966 -30.08 5.34 -13.58
CA ARG A 966 -30.91 4.54 -12.65
C ARG A 966 -31.18 3.12 -13.14
N THR A 967 -31.16 2.89 -14.45
CA THR A 967 -31.35 1.56 -15.04
C THR A 967 -30.07 0.75 -14.93
N GLU A 968 -28.91 1.35 -15.20
CA GLU A 968 -27.60 0.72 -14.97
C GLU A 968 -27.39 0.37 -13.49
N ASP A 969 -27.79 1.25 -12.57
CA ASP A 969 -27.70 1.02 -11.12
C ASP A 969 -28.46 -0.23 -10.67
N ARG A 970 -29.71 -0.41 -11.13
CA ARG A 970 -30.51 -1.62 -10.83
C ARG A 970 -29.89 -2.89 -11.40
N ALA A 971 -29.32 -2.83 -12.60
CA ALA A 971 -28.62 -3.96 -13.18
C ALA A 971 -27.34 -4.30 -12.39
N GLU A 972 -26.63 -3.28 -11.90
CA GLU A 972 -25.42 -3.46 -11.10
C GLU A 972 -25.73 -4.06 -9.71
N GLN A 973 -26.85 -3.68 -9.07
CA GLN A 973 -27.32 -4.31 -7.83
C GLN A 973 -27.55 -5.82 -8.01
N ALA A 974 -28.22 -6.22 -9.10
CA ALA A 974 -28.43 -7.64 -9.40
C ALA A 974 -27.11 -8.39 -9.66
N ARG A 975 -26.13 -7.74 -10.32
CA ARG A 975 -24.79 -8.31 -10.52
C ARG A 975 -24.04 -8.48 -9.20
N ILE A 976 -24.08 -7.47 -8.32
CA ILE A 976 -23.44 -7.51 -6.99
C ILE A 976 -23.97 -8.71 -6.20
N GLU A 977 -25.29 -8.89 -6.16
CA GLU A 977 -25.91 -10.00 -5.43
C GLU A 977 -25.49 -11.37 -5.98
N ALA A 978 -25.48 -11.52 -7.31
CA ALA A 978 -25.03 -12.76 -7.95
C ALA A 978 -23.56 -13.06 -7.66
N GLU A 979 -22.69 -12.04 -7.68
CA GLU A 979 -21.26 -12.19 -7.41
C GLU A 979 -20.97 -12.47 -5.94
N ARG A 980 -21.68 -11.81 -5.01
CA ARG A 980 -21.61 -12.12 -3.58
C ARG A 980 -22.00 -13.57 -3.32
N THR A 981 -23.12 -14.02 -3.89
CA THR A 981 -23.59 -15.41 -3.78
C THR A 981 -22.53 -16.39 -4.27
N ARG A 982 -21.91 -16.14 -5.43
CA ARG A 982 -20.84 -16.97 -5.99
C ARG A 982 -19.63 -17.06 -5.04
N LEU A 983 -19.17 -15.93 -4.53
CA LEU A 983 -17.97 -15.87 -3.68
C LEU A 983 -18.23 -16.48 -2.29
N ILE A 984 -19.38 -16.22 -1.68
CA ILE A 984 -19.77 -16.86 -0.42
C ILE A 984 -19.80 -18.39 -0.59
N ALA A 985 -20.42 -18.90 -1.67
CA ALA A 985 -20.42 -20.33 -1.98
C ALA A 985 -19.01 -20.91 -2.15
N ALA A 986 -18.07 -20.14 -2.72
CA ALA A 986 -16.68 -20.55 -2.88
C ALA A 986 -15.88 -20.56 -1.55
N VAL A 987 -16.19 -19.66 -0.63
CA VAL A 987 -15.52 -19.52 0.68
C VAL A 987 -15.99 -20.57 1.69
N LEU A 988 -17.27 -20.94 1.67
CA LEU A 988 -17.91 -21.82 2.66
C LEU A 988 -17.16 -23.14 2.92
N PRO A 989 -16.67 -23.90 1.91
CA PRO A 989 -15.94 -25.15 2.16
C PRO A 989 -14.68 -24.96 3.00
N GLU A 990 -13.95 -23.85 2.81
CA GLU A 990 -12.76 -23.54 3.59
C GLU A 990 -13.12 -23.20 5.04
N ARG A 991 -14.21 -22.46 5.25
CA ARG A 991 -14.74 -22.12 6.58
C ARG A 991 -15.19 -23.35 7.35
N VAL A 992 -15.97 -24.23 6.72
CA VAL A 992 -16.41 -25.49 7.35
C VAL A 992 -15.21 -26.33 7.78
N LYS A 993 -14.18 -26.45 6.94
CA LYS A 993 -12.94 -27.17 7.28
C LYS A 993 -12.17 -26.50 8.43
N ALA A 994 -12.12 -25.17 8.46
CA ALA A 994 -11.45 -24.42 9.52
C ALA A 994 -12.17 -24.56 10.87
N LEU A 995 -13.51 -24.53 10.87
CA LEU A 995 -14.35 -24.74 12.05
C LEU A 995 -14.25 -26.19 12.55
N ALA A 996 -14.28 -27.18 11.67
CA ALA A 996 -14.11 -28.59 12.03
C ALA A 996 -12.76 -28.84 12.73
N LYS A 997 -11.67 -28.22 12.26
CA LYS A 997 -10.35 -28.29 12.91
C LYS A 997 -10.31 -27.60 14.29
N LYS A 998 -11.16 -26.60 14.53
CA LYS A 998 -11.30 -25.95 15.83
C LYS A 998 -12.16 -26.79 16.79
N GLY A 999 -13.13 -27.54 16.28
CA GLY A 999 -14.02 -28.41 17.05
C GLY A 999 -13.33 -29.56 17.81
N ASP A 1000 -12.16 -30.02 17.36
CA ASP A 1000 -11.35 -31.03 18.06
C ASP A 1000 -10.51 -30.48 19.22
N LYS A 1001 -10.50 -29.16 19.43
CA LYS A 1001 -9.99 -28.54 20.66
C LYS A 1001 -11.17 -28.17 21.53
N VAL A 1002 -11.55 -29.09 22.43
CA VAL A 1002 -12.43 -28.76 23.56
C VAL A 1002 -11.89 -27.48 24.21
N PRO A 1003 -12.64 -26.38 24.23
CA PRO A 1003 -12.23 -25.21 24.98
C PRO A 1003 -12.08 -25.64 26.44
N LYS A 1004 -10.92 -25.36 27.05
CA LYS A 1004 -10.88 -25.36 28.52
C LYS A 1004 -11.99 -24.41 28.96
N LYS A 1005 -12.90 -24.96 29.74
CA LYS A 1005 -14.03 -24.28 30.37
C LYS A 1005 -13.45 -23.20 31.27
N ASP A 1006 -13.23 -22.01 30.73
CA ASP A 1006 -13.08 -20.82 31.55
C ASP A 1006 -14.40 -20.67 32.30
N ALA A 1007 -14.29 -20.58 33.62
CA ALA A 1007 -15.40 -20.57 34.55
C ALA A 1007 -16.41 -19.50 34.14
N ALA A 1008 -17.70 -19.81 34.38
CA ALA A 1008 -18.79 -18.87 34.28
C ALA A 1008 -18.48 -17.61 35.10
N GLY A 1009 -17.95 -16.59 34.44
CA GLY A 1009 -18.03 -15.21 34.85
C GLY A 1009 -19.29 -14.64 34.22
N GLU A 1010 -20.05 -13.91 35.02
CA GLU A 1010 -21.24 -13.16 34.62
C GLU A 1010 -21.03 -12.44 33.27
N PRO A 1011 -22.10 -12.29 32.45
CA PRO A 1011 -22.00 -11.47 31.25
C PRO A 1011 -21.42 -10.10 31.65
N ALA A 1012 -20.32 -9.72 31.01
CA ALA A 1012 -19.75 -8.40 31.21
C ALA A 1012 -20.86 -7.36 31.01
N PRO A 1013 -21.00 -6.38 31.92
CA PRO A 1013 -22.03 -5.37 31.77
C PRO A 1013 -21.88 -4.73 30.40
N VAL A 1014 -23.00 -4.58 29.70
CA VAL A 1014 -23.09 -3.75 28.51
C VAL A 1014 -22.46 -2.40 28.87
N PRO A 1015 -21.42 -1.93 28.15
CA PRO A 1015 -20.84 -0.63 28.41
C PRO A 1015 -21.98 0.39 28.36
N PRO A 1016 -22.02 1.40 29.25
CA PRO A 1016 -22.94 2.51 29.07
C PRO A 1016 -22.77 3.05 27.64
N GLU A 1017 -23.85 3.53 27.02
CA GLU A 1017 -23.93 4.00 25.61
C GLU A 1017 -22.83 5.04 25.21
N ASN A 1018 -22.01 5.47 26.15
CA ASN A 1018 -20.93 6.43 26.00
C ASN A 1018 -19.53 5.80 25.80
N GLU A 1019 -19.38 4.47 25.83
CA GLU A 1019 -18.12 3.73 25.60
C GLU A 1019 -18.18 2.85 24.34
N ILE A 1020 -18.83 3.33 23.28
CA ILE A 1020 -18.63 2.75 21.95
C ILE A 1020 -17.22 3.14 21.50
N ASP A 1021 -16.39 2.14 21.18
CA ASP A 1021 -15.14 2.34 20.44
C ASP A 1021 -15.49 2.93 19.07
N ILE A 1022 -15.52 4.27 19.00
CA ILE A 1022 -15.86 5.07 17.82
C ILE A 1022 -14.94 4.77 16.63
N HIS A 1023 -13.78 4.17 16.85
CA HIS A 1023 -12.84 3.80 15.79
C HIS A 1023 -13.09 2.39 15.22
N ALA A 1024 -13.92 1.58 15.89
CA ALA A 1024 -14.47 0.36 15.30
C ALA A 1024 -15.62 0.69 14.32
N LEU A 1025 -16.33 1.81 14.51
CA LEU A 1025 -17.38 2.29 13.60
C LEU A 1025 -16.83 2.72 12.23
N ASP A 1026 -15.57 3.12 12.15
CA ASP A 1026 -14.86 3.44 10.90
C ASP A 1026 -14.74 2.21 9.96
N ARG A 1027 -14.90 1.00 10.51
CA ARG A 1027 -14.95 -0.28 9.77
C ARG A 1027 -16.37 -0.77 9.51
N ILE A 1028 -17.36 -0.19 10.19
CA ILE A 1028 -18.76 -0.53 10.00
C ILE A 1028 -19.26 0.36 8.87
N ARG A 1029 -19.27 -0.19 7.65
CA ARG A 1029 -20.12 0.37 6.60
C ARG A 1029 -21.54 0.43 7.17
N PRO A 1030 -22.24 1.57 7.16
CA PRO A 1030 -23.65 1.58 7.57
C PRO A 1030 -24.41 0.62 6.65
N ILE A 1031 -24.84 -0.50 7.24
CA ILE A 1031 -25.71 -1.49 6.62
C ILE A 1031 -27.11 -0.90 6.70
N TYR A 1032 -27.80 -0.83 5.55
CA TYR A 1032 -29.22 -0.55 5.53
C TYR A 1032 -29.95 -1.87 5.28
N HIS A 1033 -30.48 -2.42 6.36
CA HIS A 1033 -31.76 -3.11 6.36
C HIS A 1033 -32.59 -2.49 7.52
N ASP A 1034 -33.91 -2.48 7.41
CA ASP A 1034 -34.91 -2.24 8.48
C ASP A 1034 -35.58 -0.86 8.55
N GLY A 1035 -35.09 0.18 7.89
CA GLY A 1035 -35.82 1.46 7.85
C GLY A 1035 -35.86 2.23 9.19
N GLU A 1036 -34.95 1.95 10.12
CA GLU A 1036 -34.68 2.82 11.26
C GLU A 1036 -33.43 3.67 11.01
N SER A 1037 -33.53 4.96 11.33
CA SER A 1037 -32.48 5.96 11.19
C SER A 1037 -31.50 5.84 12.36
N ILE A 1038 -30.31 5.28 12.11
CA ILE A 1038 -29.20 5.44 13.06
C ILE A 1038 -28.55 6.81 12.75
N HIS A 1039 -29.04 7.85 13.42
CA HIS A 1039 -28.43 9.17 13.45
C HIS A 1039 -27.07 9.12 14.15
N LEU A 1040 -25.99 8.81 13.43
CA LEU A 1040 -24.62 8.92 13.94
C LEU A 1040 -23.70 9.53 12.88
N CYS A 1041 -23.80 10.86 12.70
CA CYS A 1041 -22.56 11.64 12.66
C CYS A 1041 -22.02 11.57 14.09
N SER A 1042 -21.08 10.66 14.38
CA SER A 1042 -20.37 10.71 15.65
C SER A 1042 -19.58 12.03 15.69
N GLY A 1043 -20.04 12.94 16.54
CA GLY A 1043 -19.48 14.29 16.71
C GLY A 1043 -18.06 14.35 17.26
N LEU A 1044 -17.21 13.35 17.02
CA LEU A 1044 -15.81 13.34 17.45
C LEU A 1044 -14.83 13.43 16.27
N GLU A 1045 -15.22 13.10 15.04
CA GLU A 1045 -14.32 13.22 13.87
C GLU A 1045 -14.60 14.45 13.00
N ALA A 1046 -15.85 14.91 12.95
CA ALA A 1046 -16.24 16.16 12.29
C ALA A 1046 -16.00 17.42 13.15
N HIS A 1047 -15.97 17.27 14.48
CA HIS A 1047 -15.83 18.39 15.42
C HIS A 1047 -14.40 18.84 15.65
#